data_AF-A0A7L4ZKX2-F1
#
_entry.id   AF-A0A7L4ZKX2-F1
#
_cell.length_a   1.000
_cell.length_b   1.000
_cell.length_c   1.000
_cell.angle_alpha   90.00
_cell.angle_beta   90.00
_cell.angle_gamma   90.00
#
_symmetry.space_group_name_H-M   'P 1'
#
loop_
_entity.id
_entity.type
_entity.pdbx_description
1 polymer ?
#
loop_
_entity_poly.entity_id
_entity_poly.type
_entity_poly.pdbx_seq_one_letter_code
_entity_poly.pdbx_strand_id
1 'polypeptide(L)'
;MKHFHLLCAFLLCTYISHSQIVNIGDPSLKSELIADGVDTNNDGEIQLSEAAAVTILNVTNNYARTFQGIEQFTNLIELHIGSGTSLIGTDSENLDIRKLIHLEELYLRSFSGEVNLSDLSSLRIVDTNLSFGSAGDFNLTGLTNLEKFSNGVFNSNNSEFYLNHLINLTELQLDGHGLTHLDVGNLINLQMLSFANNQITNIDLSNLTNLTQFVCFQNQLTSLDLSNANVIGSLTLANNPLTTLNIKDGIINTFGNNPFNNTNIQSICCDASELTDVQTEVMNAGYTGVTFETNCAPTPSTPYYTIQGKNTLDTNLDGCDAGDGFLSSVKYTISNGTDTATIYTDKFGNYEFIGKTGTYTITPSVPNTSYYSFSSASVTVNLPADGTTVVHDFCIMPNGPPIVTTLPLQLKNDLISQTNIDTNNDGEIQITEAESVTSLTINSPIIKGLGDFINLETLNCTSSIYSNNPVLYLDVTPLSNLKNLYCSGNSLATIDVSQNLLLERLECAANKLTGLLLQNNVNLKRLVCGNFTSSLPVNNIFDANDNSFKTLDVSANTLLEYLSCSYVTLDSLQLGSNTNLTTLLCTNSNLTTLDVTQLPNLVTLYCGTRTVTPYAEGVYIPASVPNQLTVLDVSQNPMLQILSCSENLLTTLNTTGNTGLQTLICNGNLLSALNISQNTQLYTLQCNANDITSLDVSLQSNLIRLNCTNNLLTTIDVTQNPNLSYLDCSNNQITQSFVKNGNTFITTVTEDFSVFYEFKYYGNPMEYICADDFEIDEINTRMPSNINAAVNTYCSFTPGGSYNTIEGTVRYDANGNGCDVSDNAYQYLNLNLTNSTNETSTVATKNDGTYSFHFSDDGVYTLTPELENPSYFTVSPASVTIDFPTDTSPFTQNFCITPNGIHNDIDVTLLPVNVARPGFESNYKIVYKNKGSTTLSGAINLMFEDDVMDFVTSNPTIATQALNSLQWNYTNLAPFESREIVFTMNLNSPTDSFPLNADDVLAFEATISPVIADETMEDNTFVLSQIVVNSFDPNDKTCLQGIQVTTDFIGKYVDYIIRFENTGTANAINVVVKDVIDISMFDPTTLIVTEASHAVATKITNTNTVEFIFENINLPFNDASNDGYVTFKMKTLPTLVENDTFENEAEIYFDYNFPITTNRSITLIKNTLSTTNFELDSFEIYPNPVEDVLVIKTKETIETISIYDIAGRLIQQNSYSGTQNSIEISTRKFTQGTYFVKIKTASGATLVKKIVKA
;
A
#
# COMPACT_ATOMS: atom_id res chain seq x y z
N MET A 1 -10.53 59.63 31.09
CA MET A 1 -9.13 60.10 31.25
C MET A 1 -8.75 59.91 32.72
N LYS A 2 -7.86 59.01 33.14
CA LYS A 2 -6.80 58.29 32.44
C LYS A 2 -6.76 56.82 32.90
N HIS A 3 -7.32 55.93 32.08
CA HIS A 3 -6.72 54.63 31.80
C HIS A 3 -5.49 54.91 30.92
N PHE A 4 -4.27 54.69 31.43
CA PHE A 4 -3.08 54.41 30.59
C PHE A 4 -1.77 54.08 31.34
N HIS A 5 -1.74 53.98 32.68
CA HIS A 5 -0.49 53.63 33.41
C HIS A 5 -0.59 52.29 34.17
N LEU A 6 -1.63 51.52 33.86
CA LEU A 6 -1.82 50.14 34.27
C LEU A 6 -1.32 49.21 33.15
N LEU A 7 -0.01 49.22 32.83
CA LEU A 7 0.60 48.17 31.97
C LEU A 7 2.14 48.10 31.97
N CYS A 8 2.90 49.03 32.56
CA CYS A 8 4.38 49.02 32.46
C CYS A 8 5.16 48.97 33.78
N ALA A 9 4.51 48.82 34.95
CA ALA A 9 5.21 48.77 36.25
C ALA A 9 4.91 47.50 37.09
N PHE A 10 4.11 46.57 36.55
CA PHE A 10 3.89 45.23 37.11
C PHE A 10 4.57 44.13 36.26
N LEU A 11 5.60 44.53 35.50
CA LEU A 11 6.33 43.70 34.53
C LEU A 11 7.81 43.50 34.90
N LEU A 12 8.18 43.78 36.14
CA LEU A 12 9.55 43.68 36.66
C LEU A 12 9.54 43.17 38.11
N CYS A 13 8.99 41.98 38.37
CA CYS A 13 9.37 41.15 39.53
C CYS A 13 8.79 39.71 39.53
N THR A 14 8.54 39.12 38.36
CA THR A 14 8.34 37.66 38.23
C THR A 14 9.12 37.16 37.01
N TYR A 15 10.43 37.32 37.04
CA TYR A 15 11.29 36.33 36.38
C TYR A 15 11.27 35.10 37.30
N ILE A 16 10.31 34.20 37.07
CA ILE A 16 10.56 32.80 37.41
C ILE A 16 11.56 32.35 36.35
N SER A 17 12.84 32.53 36.64
CA SER A 17 13.89 31.73 36.04
C SER A 17 13.47 30.28 36.27
N HIS A 18 12.92 29.63 35.26
CA HIS A 18 12.79 28.18 35.30
C HIS A 18 14.23 27.68 35.37
N SER A 19 14.63 27.24 36.56
CA SER A 19 15.94 26.66 36.75
C SER A 19 16.02 25.46 35.80
N GLN A 20 17.10 25.38 35.02
CA GLN A 20 17.26 24.30 34.04
C GLN A 20 17.25 22.97 34.80
N ILE A 21 16.37 22.04 34.41
CA ILE A 21 16.25 20.73 35.05
C ILE A 21 17.38 19.83 34.54
N VAL A 22 18.03 19.11 35.46
CA VAL A 22 18.99 18.06 35.15
C VAL A 22 18.22 16.87 34.58
N ASN A 23 18.54 16.48 33.36
CA ASN A 23 17.95 15.31 32.74
C ASN A 23 18.60 14.03 33.28
N ILE A 24 18.04 13.49 34.36
CA ILE A 24 18.43 12.18 34.89
C ILE A 24 17.73 11.10 34.05
N GLY A 25 18.51 10.36 33.25
CA GLY A 25 17.99 9.42 32.25
C GLY A 25 17.33 8.16 32.84
N ASP A 26 17.62 7.82 34.10
CA ASP A 26 17.03 6.68 34.80
C ASP A 26 16.06 7.15 35.92
N PRO A 27 14.78 6.75 35.89
CA PRO A 27 13.82 7.11 36.93
C PRO A 27 14.20 6.60 38.34
N SER A 28 14.88 5.46 38.44
CA SER A 28 15.39 4.89 39.70
C SER A 28 16.54 5.72 40.23
N LEU A 29 17.44 6.18 39.36
CA LEU A 29 18.50 7.13 39.73
C LEU A 29 17.90 8.45 40.20
N LYS A 30 16.95 9.02 39.45
CA LYS A 30 16.27 10.26 39.82
C LYS A 30 15.59 10.11 41.18
N SER A 31 14.92 8.99 41.42
CA SER A 31 14.27 8.72 42.69
C SER A 31 15.26 8.60 43.86
N GLU A 32 16.44 8.01 43.65
CA GLU A 32 17.49 7.91 44.68
C GLU A 32 18.09 9.29 44.97
N LEU A 33 18.41 10.07 43.93
CA LEU A 33 18.93 11.42 44.09
C LEU A 33 17.95 12.35 44.83
N ILE A 34 16.64 12.26 44.52
CA ILE A 34 15.60 12.98 45.26
C ILE A 34 15.53 12.48 46.71
N ALA A 35 15.59 11.17 46.94
CA ALA A 35 15.58 10.58 48.28
C ALA A 35 16.80 10.98 49.12
N ASP A 36 17.96 11.18 48.49
CA ASP A 36 19.20 11.66 49.10
C ASP A 36 19.20 13.18 49.35
N GLY A 37 18.10 13.87 49.03
CA GLY A 37 17.89 15.28 49.32
C GLY A 37 18.56 16.22 48.32
N VAL A 38 18.85 15.76 47.10
CA VAL A 38 19.34 16.62 46.01
C VAL A 38 18.25 17.61 45.58
N ASP A 39 16.99 17.19 45.55
CA ASP A 39 15.83 18.10 45.33
C ASP A 39 15.56 18.91 46.61
N THR A 40 16.16 20.10 46.68
CA THR A 40 16.12 20.98 47.86
C THR A 40 14.82 21.74 47.99
N ASN A 41 14.12 21.95 46.87
CA ASN A 41 12.86 22.69 46.83
C ASN A 41 11.62 21.77 46.91
N ASN A 42 11.82 20.45 46.88
CA ASN A 42 10.83 19.38 46.93
C ASN A 42 9.77 19.47 45.80
N ASP A 43 10.16 19.96 44.62
CA ASP A 43 9.27 20.06 43.46
C ASP A 43 9.23 18.77 42.60
N GLY A 44 10.01 17.75 42.98
CA GLY A 44 10.09 16.46 42.30
C GLY A 44 11.04 16.46 41.11
N GLU A 45 11.73 17.57 40.84
CA GLU A 45 12.73 17.73 39.80
C GLU A 45 14.08 18.11 40.42
N ILE A 46 15.18 17.70 39.79
CA ILE A 46 16.51 18.14 40.19
C ILE A 46 16.93 19.25 39.24
N GLN A 47 17.17 20.45 39.75
CA GLN A 47 17.61 21.56 38.90
C GLN A 47 19.13 21.71 38.87
N LEU A 48 19.69 22.37 37.86
CA LEU A 48 21.14 22.58 37.71
C LEU A 48 21.74 23.26 38.93
N SER A 49 21.01 24.19 39.55
CA SER A 49 21.43 24.84 40.80
C SER A 49 21.54 23.86 41.97
N GLU A 50 20.72 22.82 41.98
CA GLU A 50 20.70 21.80 43.03
C GLU A 50 21.79 20.76 42.80
N ALA A 51 21.94 20.26 41.58
CA ALA A 51 23.06 19.38 41.21
C ALA A 51 24.42 20.08 41.38
N ALA A 52 24.52 21.37 41.07
CA ALA A 52 25.74 22.15 41.32
C ALA A 52 26.02 22.39 42.82
N ALA A 53 25.04 22.22 43.72
CA ALA A 53 25.27 22.34 45.16
C ALA A 53 25.85 21.07 45.78
N VAL A 54 25.79 19.94 45.08
CA VAL A 54 26.27 18.64 45.55
C VAL A 54 27.77 18.50 45.29
N THR A 55 28.54 18.21 46.35
CA THR A 55 29.99 17.99 46.29
C THR A 55 30.38 16.54 46.54
N ILE A 56 29.50 15.74 47.13
CA ILE A 56 29.67 14.31 47.38
C ILE A 56 28.39 13.62 46.91
N LEU A 57 28.53 12.63 46.05
CA LEU A 57 27.39 11.85 45.55
C LEU A 57 27.61 10.36 45.76
N ASN A 58 26.62 9.71 46.38
CA ASN A 58 26.68 8.30 46.74
C ASN A 58 25.50 7.52 46.16
N VAL A 59 25.74 6.77 45.09
CA VAL A 59 24.75 6.00 44.33
C VAL A 59 25.03 4.49 44.48
N THR A 60 24.91 3.97 45.70
CA THR A 60 25.36 2.61 46.06
C THR A 60 24.26 1.58 46.28
N ASN A 61 22.99 1.99 46.30
CA ASN A 61 21.85 1.05 46.43
C ASN A 61 20.92 1.10 45.22
N ASN A 62 21.39 1.69 44.11
CA ASN A 62 20.59 1.93 42.93
C ASN A 62 20.59 0.74 41.97
N TYR A 63 19.42 0.47 41.38
CA TYR A 63 19.24 -0.43 40.24
C TYR A 63 19.18 0.36 38.92
N ALA A 64 19.89 1.48 38.83
CA ALA A 64 19.96 2.32 37.63
C ALA A 64 20.39 1.47 36.45
N ARG A 65 19.70 1.64 35.34
CA ARG A 65 20.08 1.14 34.02
C ARG A 65 21.00 2.11 33.30
N THR A 66 21.12 3.36 33.77
CA THR A 66 22.02 4.39 33.24
C THR A 66 22.35 5.46 34.28
N PHE A 67 23.56 6.02 34.19
CA PHE A 67 24.05 7.14 35.00
C PHE A 67 23.99 8.49 34.26
N GLN A 68 23.24 8.56 33.16
CA GLN A 68 23.02 9.79 32.41
C GLN A 68 22.46 10.91 33.31
N GLY A 69 23.10 12.08 33.25
CA GLY A 69 22.74 13.26 34.04
C GLY A 69 23.70 13.52 35.21
N ILE A 70 24.51 12.55 35.62
CA ILE A 70 25.57 12.74 36.64
C ILE A 70 26.59 13.78 36.19
N GLU A 71 26.84 13.92 34.88
CA GLU A 71 27.80 14.88 34.35
C GLU A 71 27.39 16.36 34.56
N GLN A 72 26.15 16.61 35.02
CA GLN A 72 25.65 17.94 35.38
C GLN A 72 25.95 18.35 36.83
N PHE A 73 26.48 17.43 37.64
CA PHE A 73 26.88 17.69 39.03
C PHE A 73 28.31 18.26 39.06
N THR A 74 28.49 19.42 38.41
CA THR A 74 29.83 19.93 38.02
C THR A 74 30.76 20.24 39.20
N ASN A 75 30.25 20.35 40.43
CA ASN A 75 31.02 20.64 41.64
C ASN A 75 31.32 19.38 42.48
N LEU A 76 31.09 18.18 41.94
CA LEU A 76 31.46 16.94 42.61
C LEU A 76 32.96 16.85 42.86
N ILE A 77 33.29 16.47 44.08
CA ILE A 77 34.64 16.15 44.58
C ILE A 77 34.75 14.64 44.78
N GLU A 78 33.68 13.98 45.25
CA GLU A 78 33.66 12.55 45.57
C GLU A 78 32.43 11.88 44.94
N LEU A 79 32.64 10.79 44.21
CA LEU A 79 31.59 10.03 43.53
C LEU A 79 31.69 8.53 43.86
N HIS A 80 30.64 7.97 44.45
CA HIS A 80 30.48 6.54 44.68
C HIS A 80 29.36 6.00 43.80
N ILE A 81 29.64 4.97 43.01
CA ILE A 81 28.67 4.27 42.17
C ILE A 81 28.78 2.76 42.40
N GLY A 82 27.67 2.06 42.64
CA GLY A 82 27.69 0.59 42.59
C GLY A 82 26.72 -0.19 43.49
N SER A 83 26.07 -1.22 42.96
CA SER A 83 25.08 -2.05 43.68
C SER A 83 25.73 -3.19 44.49
N GLY A 84 25.25 -3.42 45.73
CA GLY A 84 25.74 -4.48 46.62
C GLY A 84 25.44 -5.93 46.18
N THR A 85 24.91 -6.18 44.98
CA THR A 85 24.65 -7.53 44.45
C THR A 85 24.86 -7.59 42.94
N SER A 86 25.81 -8.43 42.51
CA SER A 86 26.20 -8.75 41.13
C SER A 86 25.07 -8.68 40.09
N LEU A 87 25.16 -7.72 39.17
CA LEU A 87 24.38 -7.67 37.94
C LEU A 87 25.16 -8.41 36.85
N ILE A 88 24.72 -9.62 36.51
CA ILE A 88 25.15 -10.33 35.31
C ILE A 88 24.13 -10.00 34.22
N GLY A 89 24.57 -9.32 33.14
CA GLY A 89 23.85 -9.35 31.86
C GLY A 89 23.20 -8.06 31.34
N THR A 90 23.79 -6.89 31.54
CA THR A 90 23.39 -5.68 30.78
C THR A 90 24.60 -5.00 30.15
N ASP A 91 24.83 -5.25 28.86
CA ASP A 91 25.86 -4.62 28.00
C ASP A 91 25.53 -3.14 27.66
N SER A 92 25.10 -2.33 28.64
CA SER A 92 24.52 -0.99 28.35
C SER A 92 25.12 0.22 29.08
N GLU A 93 26.26 0.12 29.76
CA GLU A 93 26.74 1.22 30.60
C GLU A 93 28.10 1.77 30.15
N ASN A 94 28.14 3.03 29.71
CA ASN A 94 29.36 3.83 29.64
C ASN A 94 29.19 5.05 30.56
N LEU A 95 30.13 5.29 31.46
CA LEU A 95 30.17 6.43 32.38
C LEU A 95 31.18 7.48 31.86
N ASP A 96 30.67 8.59 31.31
CA ASP A 96 31.48 9.73 30.89
C ASP A 96 31.42 10.85 31.94
N ILE A 97 32.52 11.02 32.69
CA ILE A 97 32.63 11.99 33.78
C ILE A 97 33.61 13.13 33.47
N ARG A 98 34.01 13.32 32.21
CA ARG A 98 34.98 14.36 31.82
C ARG A 98 34.55 15.79 32.17
N LYS A 99 33.25 16.02 32.36
CA LYS A 99 32.70 17.31 32.80
C LYS A 99 32.85 17.56 34.31
N LEU A 100 33.17 16.54 35.10
CA LEU A 100 33.36 16.62 36.54
C LEU A 100 34.80 17.04 36.86
N ILE A 101 35.22 18.20 36.38
CA ILE A 101 36.61 18.68 36.47
C ILE A 101 37.12 18.89 37.91
N HIS A 102 36.20 18.94 38.88
CA HIS A 102 36.51 19.06 40.32
C HIS A 102 36.58 17.70 41.04
N LEU A 103 36.33 16.59 40.34
CA LEU A 103 36.32 15.26 40.93
C LEU A 103 37.73 14.86 41.35
N GLU A 104 37.88 14.58 42.64
CA GLU A 104 39.13 14.12 43.25
C GLU A 104 39.09 12.62 43.54
N GLU A 105 37.91 12.08 43.89
CA GLU A 105 37.77 10.70 44.34
C GLU A 105 36.65 9.97 43.61
N LEU A 106 36.99 8.84 42.98
CA LEU A 106 36.06 7.98 42.26
C LEU A 106 36.08 6.56 42.82
N TYR A 107 34.92 6.12 43.30
CA TYR A 107 34.68 4.79 43.82
C TYR A 107 33.63 4.07 42.97
N LEU A 108 34.04 2.97 42.34
CA LEU A 108 33.17 2.13 41.51
C LEU A 108 33.06 0.76 42.16
N ARG A 109 31.86 0.27 42.48
CA ARG A 109 31.66 -1.06 43.07
C ARG A 109 30.73 -1.88 42.20
N SER A 110 31.17 -3.05 41.74
CA SER A 110 30.35 -3.91 40.86
C SER A 110 29.82 -3.18 39.60
N PHE A 111 30.64 -2.27 39.06
CA PHE A 111 30.36 -1.55 37.81
C PHE A 111 30.98 -2.33 36.63
N SER A 112 30.22 -2.56 35.56
CA SER A 112 30.65 -3.37 34.41
C SER A 112 30.72 -2.58 33.09
N GLY A 113 30.68 -1.25 33.17
CA GLY A 113 30.72 -0.35 32.02
C GLY A 113 32.09 0.22 31.66
N GLU A 114 32.23 0.88 30.52
CA GLU A 114 33.42 1.70 30.21
C GLU A 114 33.39 3.01 31.01
N VAL A 115 34.54 3.47 31.50
CA VAL A 115 34.65 4.72 32.27
C VAL A 115 35.63 5.65 31.58
N ASN A 116 35.16 6.82 31.15
CA ASN A 116 36.03 7.81 30.53
C ASN A 116 36.54 8.82 31.58
N LEU A 117 37.81 8.66 31.95
CA LEU A 117 38.53 9.52 32.91
C LEU A 117 39.46 10.55 32.25
N SER A 118 39.51 10.61 30.91
CA SER A 118 40.49 11.47 30.23
C SER A 118 40.36 12.94 30.66
N ASP A 119 41.51 13.61 30.79
CA ASP A 119 41.60 15.04 31.12
C ASP A 119 41.15 15.45 32.55
N LEU A 120 40.81 14.50 33.43
CA LEU A 120 40.48 14.77 34.84
C LEU A 120 41.73 14.93 35.72
N SER A 121 42.46 16.02 35.51
CA SER A 121 43.71 16.29 36.26
C SER A 121 43.54 16.41 37.78
N SER A 122 42.33 16.68 38.28
CA SER A 122 42.03 16.77 39.72
C SER A 122 41.93 15.41 40.42
N LEU A 123 41.83 14.31 39.65
CA LEU A 123 41.56 12.98 40.19
C LEU A 123 42.78 12.44 40.95
N ARG A 124 42.56 12.14 42.23
CA ARG A 124 43.55 11.61 43.18
C ARG A 124 43.31 10.14 43.48
N ILE A 125 42.06 9.68 43.52
CA ILE A 125 41.71 8.30 43.85
C ILE A 125 40.78 7.72 42.78
N VAL A 126 41.16 6.54 42.28
CA VAL A 126 40.28 5.67 41.49
C VAL A 126 40.33 4.28 42.10
N ASP A 127 39.20 3.80 42.60
CA ASP A 127 39.08 2.53 43.31
C ASP A 127 37.85 1.75 42.82
N THR A 128 38.09 0.61 42.15
CA THR A 128 37.00 -0.25 41.63
C THR A 128 36.60 -1.41 42.55
N ASN A 129 37.22 -1.52 43.74
CA ASN A 129 36.97 -2.49 44.82
C ASN A 129 36.55 -3.93 44.40
N LEU A 130 37.48 -4.88 44.53
CA LEU A 130 37.36 -6.34 44.30
C LEU A 130 35.94 -6.94 44.50
N SER A 131 35.14 -7.01 43.44
CA SER A 131 34.03 -7.98 43.31
C SER A 131 33.44 -8.00 41.90
N PHE A 132 33.79 -9.05 41.13
CA PHE A 132 33.10 -9.59 39.95
C PHE A 132 32.40 -8.56 39.04
N GLY A 133 33.19 -7.88 38.21
CA GLY A 133 32.70 -7.03 37.12
C GLY A 133 33.80 -6.80 36.09
N SER A 134 33.43 -6.76 34.81
CA SER A 134 34.30 -6.38 33.70
C SER A 134 34.38 -4.85 33.65
N ALA A 135 35.14 -4.22 34.54
CA ALA A 135 35.43 -2.80 34.39
C ALA A 135 36.33 -2.61 33.16
N GLY A 136 35.89 -1.77 32.21
CA GLY A 136 36.59 -1.53 30.93
C GLY A 136 37.99 -0.93 31.07
N ASP A 137 38.71 -0.84 29.95
CA ASP A 137 40.06 -0.28 29.90
C ASP A 137 40.10 1.18 30.39
N PHE A 138 40.88 1.47 31.43
CA PHE A 138 41.09 2.85 31.91
C PHE A 138 42.17 3.56 31.10
N ASN A 139 41.84 4.72 30.52
CA ASN A 139 42.85 5.64 30.02
C ASN A 139 43.39 6.52 31.15
N LEU A 140 44.57 6.18 31.68
CA LEU A 140 45.23 6.93 32.76
C LEU A 140 46.05 8.14 32.26
N THR A 141 46.01 8.43 30.96
CA THR A 141 46.76 9.55 30.38
C THR A 141 46.20 10.87 30.90
N GLY A 142 47.09 11.75 31.41
CA GLY A 142 46.70 13.07 31.93
C GLY A 142 46.34 13.11 33.42
N LEU A 143 46.21 11.95 34.09
CA LEU A 143 45.87 11.84 35.52
C LEU A 143 47.09 12.08 36.45
N THR A 144 47.77 13.21 36.29
CA THR A 144 49.07 13.47 36.95
C THR A 144 49.01 13.58 38.48
N ASN A 145 47.84 13.81 39.07
CA ASN A 145 47.64 13.89 40.52
C ASN A 145 47.18 12.57 41.16
N LEU A 146 47.15 11.48 40.41
CA LEU A 146 46.65 10.20 40.91
C LEU A 146 47.57 9.63 42.00
N GLU A 147 47.00 9.44 43.20
CA GLU A 147 47.66 8.90 44.40
C GLU A 147 47.30 7.43 44.62
N LYS A 148 46.09 7.01 44.23
CA LYS A 148 45.63 5.63 44.34
C LYS A 148 44.94 5.18 43.05
N PHE A 149 45.40 4.05 42.53
CA PHE A 149 44.74 3.34 41.44
C PHE A 149 44.54 1.86 41.80
N SER A 150 43.29 1.44 41.96
CA SER A 150 42.94 0.04 42.16
C SER A 150 41.96 -0.40 41.09
N ASN A 151 42.40 -1.37 40.28
CA ASN A 151 41.57 -2.03 39.27
C ASN A 151 41.87 -3.53 39.21
N GLY A 152 40.97 -4.35 39.75
CA GLY A 152 41.06 -5.81 39.68
C GLY A 152 40.02 -6.41 38.73
N VAL A 153 40.45 -7.12 37.69
CA VAL A 153 39.59 -7.84 36.74
C VAL A 153 39.97 -9.33 36.77
N PHE A 154 39.05 -10.26 36.51
CA PHE A 154 39.40 -11.69 36.34
C PHE A 154 39.05 -12.13 34.93
N ASN A 155 40.05 -12.52 34.13
CA ASN A 155 39.93 -12.96 32.73
C ASN A 155 39.67 -11.86 31.68
N SER A 156 40.44 -10.77 31.67
CA SER A 156 40.54 -9.87 30.50
C SER A 156 41.80 -10.16 29.67
N ASN A 157 41.74 -9.90 28.35
CA ASN A 157 42.87 -10.09 27.45
C ASN A 157 43.67 -8.77 27.34
N ASN A 158 44.91 -8.78 27.84
CA ASN A 158 46.01 -7.81 27.62
C ASN A 158 45.64 -6.32 27.50
N SER A 159 45.56 -5.61 28.62
CA SER A 159 45.61 -4.14 28.69
C SER A 159 47.04 -3.69 29.06
N GLU A 160 47.75 -2.92 28.23
CA GLU A 160 49.03 -2.31 28.65
C GLU A 160 48.79 -1.03 29.46
N PHE A 161 49.32 -0.94 30.69
CA PHE A 161 49.25 0.27 31.51
C PHE A 161 50.51 1.12 31.33
N TYR A 162 50.36 2.36 30.83
CA TYR A 162 51.43 3.34 30.81
C TYR A 162 51.43 4.14 32.12
N LEU A 163 52.34 3.80 33.05
CA LEU A 163 52.34 4.34 34.41
C LEU A 163 53.43 5.39 34.67
N ASN A 164 54.35 5.58 33.73
CA ASN A 164 55.58 6.35 33.95
C ASN A 164 55.37 7.85 34.28
N HIS A 165 54.19 8.41 33.98
CA HIS A 165 53.84 9.79 34.36
C HIS A 165 53.14 9.92 35.72
N LEU A 166 52.78 8.81 36.37
CA LEU A 166 51.97 8.78 37.60
C LEU A 166 52.83 8.75 38.88
N ILE A 167 53.81 9.65 38.96
CA ILE A 167 54.82 9.66 40.04
C ILE A 167 54.25 9.88 41.45
N ASN A 168 53.01 10.37 41.55
CA ASN A 168 52.31 10.59 42.82
C ASN A 168 51.64 9.33 43.39
N LEU A 169 51.65 8.21 42.65
CA LEU A 169 51.04 6.97 43.11
C LEU A 169 51.69 6.45 44.39
N THR A 170 50.84 6.22 45.38
CA THR A 170 51.12 5.58 46.66
C THR A 170 50.52 4.17 46.73
N GLU A 171 49.43 3.92 46.00
CA GLU A 171 48.79 2.60 45.94
C GLU A 171 48.47 2.22 44.48
N LEU A 172 48.95 1.04 44.05
CA LEU A 172 48.71 0.48 42.72
C LEU A 172 48.25 -0.97 42.83
N GLN A 173 47.07 -1.27 42.30
CA GLN A 173 46.54 -2.63 42.22
C GLN A 173 46.02 -2.90 40.81
N LEU A 174 46.62 -3.90 40.13
CA LEU A 174 46.38 -4.29 38.75
C LEU A 174 46.20 -5.81 38.65
N ASP A 175 45.28 -6.37 39.42
CA ASP A 175 45.09 -7.82 39.45
C ASP A 175 44.29 -8.32 38.23
N GLY A 176 44.74 -9.40 37.59
CA GLY A 176 43.99 -10.21 36.63
C GLY A 176 43.71 -9.62 35.24
N HIS A 177 44.61 -8.77 34.76
CA HIS A 177 44.61 -8.13 33.44
C HIS A 177 45.38 -8.87 32.34
N GLY A 178 45.98 -10.03 32.67
CA GLY A 178 46.81 -10.78 31.73
C GLY A 178 48.19 -10.17 31.44
N LEU A 179 48.64 -9.16 32.21
CA LEU A 179 49.88 -8.41 31.95
C LEU A 179 51.10 -9.30 31.76
N THR A 180 51.88 -9.10 30.71
CA THR A 180 53.16 -9.80 30.49
C THR A 180 54.38 -9.00 30.95
N HIS A 181 54.22 -7.68 31.09
CA HIS A 181 55.22 -6.73 31.55
C HIS A 181 54.57 -5.63 32.40
N LEU A 182 55.31 -5.09 33.37
CA LEU A 182 54.88 -3.99 34.23
C LEU A 182 56.10 -3.12 34.58
N ASP A 183 56.08 -1.86 34.16
CA ASP A 183 57.11 -0.87 34.51
C ASP A 183 56.65 0.00 35.67
N VAL A 184 57.32 -0.15 36.81
CA VAL A 184 57.07 0.61 38.05
C VAL A 184 58.30 1.40 38.48
N GLY A 185 59.37 1.43 37.69
CA GLY A 185 60.68 1.93 38.11
C GLY A 185 60.69 3.41 38.52
N ASN A 186 59.73 4.19 38.02
CA ASN A 186 59.57 5.62 38.30
C ASN A 186 58.56 5.94 39.42
N LEU A 187 57.88 4.93 39.98
CA LEU A 187 56.83 5.11 41.00
C LEU A 187 57.40 5.13 42.42
N ILE A 188 58.36 6.01 42.68
CA ILE A 188 59.14 6.03 43.94
C ILE A 188 58.31 6.26 45.22
N ASN A 189 57.11 6.81 45.09
CA ASN A 189 56.19 7.06 46.20
C ASN A 189 55.31 5.85 46.55
N LEU A 190 55.43 4.74 45.80
CA LEU A 190 54.57 3.59 45.93
C LEU A 190 54.76 2.88 47.28
N GLN A 191 53.67 2.75 48.02
CA GLN A 191 53.57 2.08 49.32
C GLN A 191 52.87 0.72 49.22
N MET A 192 51.99 0.54 48.24
CA MET A 192 51.28 -0.71 47.96
C MET A 192 51.36 -1.05 46.48
N LEU A 193 51.78 -2.28 46.17
CA LEU A 193 51.79 -2.83 44.81
C LEU A 193 51.15 -4.21 44.77
N SER A 194 50.11 -4.36 43.95
CA SER A 194 49.46 -5.64 43.66
C SER A 194 49.33 -5.85 42.16
N PHE A 195 49.73 -7.03 41.67
CA PHE A 195 49.57 -7.44 40.27
C PHE A 195 49.29 -8.93 40.15
N ALA A 196 48.50 -9.50 41.06
CA ALA A 196 48.18 -10.91 41.06
C ALA A 196 47.39 -11.34 39.81
N ASN A 197 47.40 -12.64 39.46
CA ASN A 197 46.65 -13.20 38.34
C ASN A 197 47.04 -12.67 36.94
N ASN A 198 48.30 -12.32 36.72
CA ASN A 198 48.82 -11.84 35.44
C ASN A 198 49.78 -12.86 34.79
N GLN A 199 50.53 -12.45 33.77
CA GLN A 199 51.51 -13.25 33.04
C GLN A 199 52.95 -12.67 33.15
N ILE A 200 53.24 -11.89 34.20
CA ILE A 200 54.50 -11.14 34.34
C ILE A 200 55.66 -12.09 34.58
N THR A 201 56.73 -11.96 33.80
CA THR A 201 57.91 -12.83 33.84
C THR A 201 59.09 -12.29 34.66
N ASN A 202 59.17 -10.96 34.80
CA ASN A 202 60.15 -10.25 35.63
C ASN A 202 59.59 -8.91 36.10
N ILE A 203 60.06 -8.41 37.24
CA ILE A 203 59.69 -7.11 37.81
C ILE A 203 60.92 -6.47 38.45
N ASP A 204 61.14 -5.18 38.19
CA ASP A 204 62.19 -4.39 38.84
C ASP A 204 61.58 -3.54 39.98
N LEU A 205 62.01 -3.81 41.21
CA LEU A 205 61.55 -3.14 42.43
C LEU A 205 62.65 -2.28 43.08
N SER A 206 63.80 -2.14 42.42
CA SER A 206 65.02 -1.57 43.01
C SER A 206 64.84 -0.12 43.51
N ASN A 207 63.98 0.66 42.87
CA ASN A 207 63.71 2.06 43.22
C ASN A 207 62.54 2.25 44.22
N LEU A 208 61.82 1.18 44.60
CA LEU A 208 60.59 1.24 45.38
C LEU A 208 60.82 1.14 46.89
N THR A 209 61.62 2.06 47.44
CA THR A 209 62.04 2.03 48.86
C THR A 209 60.91 2.29 49.86
N ASN A 210 59.79 2.87 49.42
CA ASN A 210 58.61 3.13 50.26
C ASN A 210 57.60 1.98 50.29
N LEU A 211 57.88 0.87 49.59
CA LEU A 211 56.95 -0.24 49.44
C LEU A 211 56.75 -1.00 50.75
N THR A 212 55.52 -1.01 51.26
CA THR A 212 55.12 -1.67 52.53
C THR A 212 54.15 -2.84 52.35
N GLN A 213 53.45 -2.90 51.23
CA GLN A 213 52.51 -3.97 50.88
C GLN A 213 52.77 -4.47 49.46
N PHE A 214 52.88 -5.79 49.29
CA PHE A 214 53.26 -6.41 48.01
C PHE A 214 52.52 -7.73 47.77
N VAL A 215 51.85 -7.85 46.62
CA VAL A 215 51.05 -9.02 46.23
C VAL A 215 51.28 -9.39 44.76
N CYS A 216 51.72 -10.63 44.49
CA CYS A 216 52.13 -11.02 43.12
C CYS A 216 51.80 -12.48 42.72
N PHE A 217 50.87 -13.15 43.41
CA PHE A 217 50.55 -14.56 43.12
C PHE A 217 49.93 -14.76 41.72
N GLN A 218 50.02 -15.97 41.16
CA GLN A 218 49.54 -16.33 39.80
C GLN A 218 50.15 -15.43 38.72
N ASN A 219 51.48 -15.55 38.54
CA ASN A 219 52.27 -14.87 37.51
C ASN A 219 53.31 -15.84 36.91
N GLN A 220 54.23 -15.34 36.08
CA GLN A 220 55.29 -16.12 35.44
C GLN A 220 56.70 -15.76 35.96
N LEU A 221 56.81 -15.20 37.17
CA LEU A 221 58.09 -14.75 37.74
C LEU A 221 59.02 -15.95 38.02
N THR A 222 60.26 -15.85 37.54
CA THR A 222 61.31 -16.88 37.77
C THR A 222 62.33 -16.51 38.84
N SER A 223 62.46 -15.21 39.14
CA SER A 223 63.23 -14.65 40.25
C SER A 223 62.50 -13.44 40.83
N LEU A 224 62.70 -13.15 42.11
CA LEU A 224 62.15 -11.95 42.76
C LEU A 224 63.15 -11.38 43.77
N ASP A 225 63.39 -10.08 43.69
CA ASP A 225 64.24 -9.33 44.62
C ASP A 225 63.42 -8.29 45.41
N LEU A 226 63.35 -8.48 46.72
CA LEU A 226 62.68 -7.62 47.71
C LEU A 226 63.69 -6.99 48.68
N SER A 227 65.00 -7.03 48.39
CA SER A 227 66.03 -6.58 49.33
C SER A 227 65.97 -5.09 49.71
N ASN A 228 65.33 -4.28 48.87
CA ASN A 228 65.11 -2.85 49.11
C ASN A 228 63.66 -2.52 49.51
N ALA A 229 62.82 -3.53 49.78
CA ALA A 229 61.40 -3.36 50.12
C ALA A 229 61.13 -3.67 51.59
N ASN A 230 60.38 -2.79 52.27
CA ASN A 230 60.04 -2.93 53.69
C ASN A 230 58.63 -3.51 53.84
N VAL A 231 58.42 -4.77 53.45
CA VAL A 231 57.09 -5.39 53.36
C VAL A 231 56.54 -5.78 54.74
N ILE A 232 55.75 -4.90 55.34
CA ILE A 232 55.20 -5.06 56.71
C ILE A 232 54.03 -6.07 56.76
N GLY A 233 53.40 -6.37 55.61
CA GLY A 233 52.20 -7.23 55.47
C GLY A 233 52.45 -8.71 55.09
N SER A 234 51.37 -9.45 54.83
CA SER A 234 51.40 -10.88 54.44
C SER A 234 51.93 -11.07 53.02
N LEU A 235 53.14 -11.64 52.88
CA LEU A 235 53.74 -11.95 51.58
C LEU A 235 53.11 -13.21 50.95
N THR A 236 52.56 -13.08 49.72
CA THR A 236 51.94 -14.20 48.97
C THR A 236 52.52 -14.28 47.56
N LEU A 237 53.29 -15.35 47.29
CA LEU A 237 54.06 -15.55 46.05
C LEU A 237 53.52 -16.71 45.19
N ALA A 238 52.46 -17.38 45.66
CA ALA A 238 51.96 -18.63 45.12
C ALA A 238 51.71 -18.61 43.60
N ASN A 239 51.82 -19.77 42.95
CA ASN A 239 51.61 -19.96 41.52
C ASN A 239 52.52 -19.06 40.65
N ASN A 240 53.80 -18.98 40.98
CA ASN A 240 54.85 -18.41 40.13
C ASN A 240 55.95 -19.45 39.92
N PRO A 241 56.61 -19.54 38.75
CA PRO A 241 57.77 -20.41 38.54
C PRO A 241 59.07 -19.91 39.22
N LEU A 242 59.00 -19.31 40.42
CA LEU A 242 60.17 -18.72 41.10
C LEU A 242 61.18 -19.80 41.48
N THR A 243 62.43 -19.59 41.09
CA THR A 243 63.58 -20.42 41.43
C THR A 243 64.48 -19.74 42.48
N THR A 244 64.47 -18.41 42.52
CA THR A 244 65.27 -17.60 43.44
C THR A 244 64.41 -16.51 44.07
N LEU A 245 64.62 -16.26 45.37
CA LEU A 245 63.96 -15.20 46.14
C LEU A 245 65.00 -14.48 47.01
N ASN A 246 65.10 -13.17 46.88
CA ASN A 246 65.94 -12.33 47.74
C ASN A 246 65.06 -11.46 48.64
N ILE A 247 65.16 -11.64 49.96
CA ILE A 247 64.43 -10.87 50.99
C ILE A 247 65.38 -10.21 51.98
N LYS A 248 66.69 -10.20 51.68
CA LYS A 248 67.73 -9.72 52.56
C LYS A 248 67.66 -8.19 52.74
N ASP A 249 67.85 -7.69 53.97
CA ASP A 249 67.73 -6.27 54.33
C ASP A 249 66.29 -5.70 54.25
N GLY A 250 65.30 -6.52 53.86
CA GLY A 250 63.88 -6.24 54.02
C GLY A 250 63.38 -6.65 55.41
N ILE A 251 62.22 -6.14 55.83
CA ILE A 251 61.52 -6.60 57.05
C ILE A 251 60.30 -7.37 56.60
N ILE A 252 60.19 -8.67 56.93
CA ILE A 252 58.99 -9.48 56.68
C ILE A 252 58.40 -9.94 58.01
N ASN A 253 57.24 -9.40 58.39
CA ASN A 253 56.63 -9.73 59.69
C ASN A 253 55.90 -11.08 59.72
N THR A 254 55.28 -11.48 58.61
CA THR A 254 54.53 -12.75 58.50
C THR A 254 54.45 -13.21 57.06
N PHE A 255 54.71 -14.50 56.81
CA PHE A 255 54.32 -15.16 55.57
C PHE A 255 52.80 -15.44 55.58
N GLY A 256 52.13 -15.27 54.43
CA GLY A 256 50.70 -15.57 54.30
C GLY A 256 50.39 -17.06 54.36
N ASN A 257 49.11 -17.45 54.27
CA ASN A 257 48.73 -18.87 54.18
C ASN A 257 49.23 -19.47 52.84
N ASN A 258 50.10 -20.48 52.90
CA ASN A 258 50.69 -21.16 51.73
C ASN A 258 51.38 -20.20 50.73
N PRO A 259 52.34 -19.37 51.21
CA PRO A 259 52.91 -18.26 50.45
C PRO A 259 53.70 -18.76 49.22
N PHE A 260 54.16 -20.01 49.25
CA PHE A 260 54.97 -20.64 48.22
C PHE A 260 54.20 -21.68 47.39
N ASN A 261 52.88 -21.82 47.50
CA ASN A 261 52.16 -22.89 46.78
C ASN A 261 52.45 -22.88 45.25
N ASN A 262 52.64 -24.04 44.60
CA ASN A 262 52.98 -24.16 43.17
C ASN A 262 54.14 -23.26 42.68
N THR A 263 55.23 -23.22 43.46
CA THR A 263 56.47 -22.49 43.15
C THR A 263 57.62 -23.51 43.00
N ASN A 264 58.76 -23.13 42.42
CA ASN A 264 59.92 -24.04 42.23
C ASN A 264 61.18 -23.52 42.94
N ILE A 265 61.04 -23.05 44.19
CA ILE A 265 62.14 -22.37 44.89
C ILE A 265 63.33 -23.32 45.06
N GLN A 266 64.50 -22.86 44.59
CA GLN A 266 65.78 -23.55 44.71
C GLN A 266 66.73 -22.81 45.66
N SER A 267 66.65 -21.48 45.74
CA SER A 267 67.43 -20.68 46.68
C SER A 267 66.67 -19.48 47.25
N ILE A 268 66.92 -19.18 48.52
CA ILE A 268 66.41 -18.00 49.23
C ILE A 268 67.58 -17.28 49.88
N CYS A 269 67.71 -15.98 49.59
CA CYS A 269 68.60 -15.07 50.29
C CYS A 269 67.82 -14.31 51.37
N CYS A 270 68.23 -14.39 52.63
CA CYS A 270 67.52 -13.77 53.76
C CYS A 270 68.49 -13.28 54.84
N ASP A 271 68.00 -12.47 55.78
CA ASP A 271 68.82 -12.06 56.90
C ASP A 271 69.09 -13.19 57.88
N ALA A 272 70.29 -13.17 58.47
CA ALA A 272 70.69 -14.19 59.43
C ALA A 272 69.76 -14.26 60.65
N SER A 273 69.09 -13.16 60.99
CA SER A 273 68.07 -13.08 62.05
C SER A 273 66.76 -13.77 61.70
N GLU A 274 66.42 -13.89 60.42
CA GLU A 274 65.14 -14.41 59.94
C GLU A 274 65.24 -15.85 59.41
N LEU A 275 66.47 -16.36 59.25
CA LEU A 275 66.77 -17.67 58.67
C LEU A 275 65.93 -18.82 59.25
N THR A 276 65.73 -18.87 60.57
CA THR A 276 64.99 -19.99 61.21
C THR A 276 63.50 -19.93 60.89
N ASP A 277 62.93 -18.73 60.85
CA ASP A 277 61.51 -18.51 60.58
C ASP A 277 61.21 -18.77 59.09
N VAL A 278 62.08 -18.27 58.20
CA VAL A 278 62.02 -18.53 56.75
C VAL A 278 62.17 -20.03 56.46
N GLN A 279 63.10 -20.72 57.11
CA GLN A 279 63.27 -22.18 56.96
C GLN A 279 62.03 -22.94 57.42
N THR A 280 61.44 -22.55 58.55
CA THR A 280 60.26 -23.21 59.12
C THR A 280 59.06 -23.06 58.20
N GLU A 281 58.81 -21.86 57.67
CA GLU A 281 57.70 -21.60 56.74
C GLU A 281 57.87 -22.32 55.41
N VAL A 282 59.10 -22.34 54.85
CA VAL A 282 59.40 -23.05 53.59
C VAL A 282 59.23 -24.57 53.75
N MET A 283 59.64 -25.12 54.90
CA MET A 283 59.44 -26.54 55.22
C MET A 283 57.97 -26.87 55.48
N ASN A 284 57.22 -26.02 56.18
CA ASN A 284 55.78 -26.17 56.40
C ASN A 284 54.99 -26.10 55.08
N ALA A 285 55.47 -25.33 54.11
CA ALA A 285 54.93 -25.27 52.75
C ALA A 285 55.31 -26.48 51.87
N GLY A 286 56.07 -27.46 52.39
CA GLY A 286 56.36 -28.73 51.72
C GLY A 286 57.61 -28.74 50.83
N TYR A 287 58.46 -27.70 50.86
CA TYR A 287 59.68 -27.64 50.07
C TYR A 287 60.87 -28.31 50.75
N THR A 288 61.56 -29.20 50.03
CA THR A 288 62.77 -29.89 50.50
C THR A 288 63.94 -29.65 49.54
N GLY A 289 65.13 -29.33 50.04
CA GLY A 289 66.33 -29.12 49.21
C GLY A 289 66.57 -27.66 48.77
N VAL A 290 65.88 -26.70 49.37
CA VAL A 290 66.12 -25.26 49.16
C VAL A 290 67.44 -24.83 49.81
N THR A 291 68.25 -24.08 49.08
CA THR A 291 69.49 -23.48 49.60
C THR A 291 69.17 -22.13 50.25
N PHE A 292 69.54 -21.96 51.52
CA PHE A 292 69.36 -20.70 52.24
C PHE A 292 70.71 -20.00 52.39
N GLU A 293 70.82 -18.77 51.88
CA GLU A 293 72.04 -17.96 51.97
C GLU A 293 71.80 -16.72 52.87
N THR A 294 72.74 -16.43 53.77
CA THR A 294 72.69 -15.26 54.68
C THR A 294 73.78 -14.22 54.41
N ASN A 295 74.82 -14.61 53.65
CA ASN A 295 75.97 -13.79 53.25
C ASN A 295 75.94 -13.42 51.77
N CYS A 296 74.76 -13.40 51.17
CA CYS A 296 74.56 -12.77 49.87
C CYS A 296 74.79 -11.26 50.08
N ALA A 297 75.99 -10.77 49.79
CA ALA A 297 76.28 -9.34 49.90
C ALA A 297 75.38 -8.58 48.91
N PRO A 298 74.91 -7.37 49.26
CA PRO A 298 74.40 -6.47 48.24
C PRO A 298 75.56 -6.29 47.25
N THR A 299 75.27 -6.16 45.97
CA THR A 299 76.18 -5.42 45.11
C THR A 299 75.74 -3.95 45.15
N PRO A 300 76.25 -3.13 46.10
CA PRO A 300 76.23 -1.70 45.92
C PRO A 300 77.27 -1.36 44.85
N SER A 301 76.82 -0.58 43.87
CA SER A 301 77.64 0.28 43.02
C SER A 301 78.95 -0.36 42.50
N THR A 302 78.86 -1.14 41.42
CA THR A 302 79.84 -0.86 40.36
C THR A 302 79.58 0.57 39.89
N PRO A 303 80.59 1.43 39.69
CA PRO A 303 80.35 2.64 38.91
C PRO A 303 79.85 2.14 37.56
N TYR A 304 78.56 2.31 37.40
CA TYR A 304 77.84 1.99 36.21
C TYR A 304 78.09 3.17 35.32
N TYR A 305 78.89 2.95 34.29
CA TYR A 305 79.17 3.99 33.33
C TYR A 305 78.06 3.90 32.30
N THR A 306 77.33 4.99 32.16
CA THR A 306 76.23 5.09 31.22
C THR A 306 76.80 5.26 29.81
N ILE A 307 76.44 4.35 28.93
CA ILE A 307 76.37 4.63 27.51
C ILE A 307 74.96 5.15 27.28
N GLN A 308 74.82 6.41 26.91
CA GLN A 308 73.54 6.93 26.46
C GLN A 308 73.68 7.44 25.04
N GLY A 309 72.58 7.46 24.33
CA GLY A 309 72.56 7.97 22.98
C GLY A 309 71.14 8.16 22.55
N LYS A 310 70.97 9.01 21.57
CA LYS A 310 69.71 9.17 20.88
C LYS A 310 69.84 8.57 19.49
N ASN A 311 68.79 7.90 19.04
CA ASN A 311 68.62 7.69 17.63
C ASN A 311 67.90 8.90 17.04
N THR A 312 68.45 9.43 15.95
CA THR A 312 67.84 10.53 15.21
C THR A 312 67.48 9.99 13.84
N LEU A 313 66.24 10.17 13.43
CA LEU A 313 65.72 9.73 12.15
C LEU A 313 65.73 10.92 11.18
N ASP A 314 66.70 10.90 10.27
CA ASP A 314 66.91 11.89 9.22
C ASP A 314 65.95 11.62 8.05
N THR A 315 64.70 12.07 8.17
CA THR A 315 63.63 11.80 7.20
C THR A 315 63.72 12.66 5.94
N ASN A 316 64.36 13.82 6.02
CA ASN A 316 64.55 14.80 4.93
C ASN A 316 65.91 14.63 4.22
N LEU A 317 66.79 13.76 4.71
CA LEU A 317 68.12 13.44 4.17
C LEU A 317 69.09 14.65 4.15
N ASP A 318 68.93 15.60 5.08
CA ASP A 318 69.87 16.73 5.25
C ASP A 318 70.89 16.53 6.38
N GLY A 319 70.82 15.38 7.04
CA GLY A 319 71.74 14.92 8.08
C GLY A 319 71.18 15.15 9.47
N CYS A 320 71.19 14.11 10.31
CA CYS A 320 70.64 14.10 11.68
C CYS A 320 70.89 15.39 12.50
N ASP A 321 69.92 16.31 12.45
CA ASP A 321 69.99 17.61 13.09
C ASP A 321 68.90 17.80 14.16
N ALA A 322 68.79 19.01 14.72
CA ALA A 322 67.87 19.28 15.83
C ALA A 322 66.38 19.31 15.42
N GLY A 323 66.08 19.36 14.12
CA GLY A 323 64.72 19.32 13.56
C GLY A 323 64.22 17.90 13.28
N ASP A 324 65.10 16.91 13.31
CA ASP A 324 64.78 15.52 12.96
C ASP A 324 64.07 14.74 14.07
N GLY A 325 63.24 13.80 13.63
CA GLY A 325 62.49 12.89 14.49
C GLY A 325 63.37 11.78 15.08
N PHE A 326 62.74 10.77 15.66
CA PHE A 326 63.40 9.59 16.19
C PHE A 326 62.49 8.36 16.04
N LEU A 327 63.06 7.17 16.02
CA LEU A 327 62.33 5.91 16.07
C LEU A 327 62.25 5.42 17.51
N SER A 328 61.04 5.22 18.03
CA SER A 328 60.84 4.57 19.33
C SER A 328 61.13 3.07 19.25
N SER A 329 61.53 2.45 20.36
CA SER A 329 61.68 0.99 20.48
C SER A 329 62.67 0.35 19.49
N VAL A 330 63.66 1.11 19.03
CA VAL A 330 64.80 0.59 18.25
C VAL A 330 65.65 -0.32 19.12
N LYS A 331 65.95 -1.53 18.63
CA LYS A 331 66.72 -2.54 19.34
C LYS A 331 68.23 -2.29 19.23
N TYR A 332 68.94 -2.29 20.34
CA TYR A 332 70.40 -2.24 20.38
C TYR A 332 70.93 -3.50 21.05
N THR A 333 71.85 -4.20 20.39
CA THR A 333 72.59 -5.32 20.97
C THR A 333 73.95 -4.83 21.43
N ILE A 334 74.24 -4.94 22.73
CA ILE A 334 75.48 -4.47 23.34
C ILE A 334 76.27 -5.68 23.80
N SER A 335 77.51 -5.81 23.35
CA SER A 335 78.39 -6.94 23.70
C SER A 335 79.77 -6.50 24.13
N ASN A 336 80.29 -7.12 25.18
CA ASN A 336 81.68 -6.97 25.63
C ASN A 336 82.60 -8.10 25.10
N GLY A 337 82.10 -8.94 24.18
CA GLY A 337 82.81 -10.09 23.62
C GLY A 337 82.57 -11.42 24.34
N THR A 338 81.99 -11.43 25.54
CA THR A 338 81.58 -12.65 26.28
C THR A 338 80.09 -12.69 26.60
N ASP A 339 79.49 -11.54 26.89
CA ASP A 339 78.07 -11.37 27.22
C ASP A 339 77.39 -10.46 26.20
N THR A 340 76.06 -10.62 26.04
CA THR A 340 75.23 -9.81 25.16
C THR A 340 73.98 -9.34 25.88
N ALA A 341 73.71 -8.04 25.86
CA ALA A 341 72.48 -7.43 26.34
C ALA A 341 71.70 -6.83 25.16
N THR A 342 70.37 -6.88 25.23
CA THR A 342 69.49 -6.20 24.28
C THR A 342 68.73 -5.11 25.01
N ILE A 343 68.78 -3.89 24.50
CA ILE A 343 68.00 -2.75 25.02
C ILE A 343 67.18 -2.11 23.90
N TYR A 344 66.17 -1.34 24.28
CA TYR A 344 65.28 -0.63 23.36
C TYR A 344 65.29 0.86 23.70
N THR A 345 65.05 1.70 22.69
CA THR A 345 64.90 3.15 22.90
C THR A 345 63.54 3.50 23.50
N ASP A 346 63.50 4.56 24.30
CA ASP A 346 62.28 5.14 24.84
C ASP A 346 61.41 5.79 23.73
N LYS A 347 60.25 6.33 24.11
CA LYS A 347 59.34 7.03 23.18
C LYS A 347 59.92 8.33 22.61
N PHE A 348 61.10 8.73 23.03
CA PHE A 348 61.83 9.92 22.57
C PHE A 348 63.12 9.57 21.80
N GLY A 349 63.33 8.28 21.49
CA GLY A 349 64.48 7.78 20.74
C GLY A 349 65.76 7.62 21.56
N ASN A 350 65.72 7.84 22.87
CA ASN A 350 66.89 7.72 23.73
C ASN A 350 67.07 6.26 24.16
N TYR A 351 68.30 5.78 24.15
CA TYR A 351 68.66 4.54 24.81
C TYR A 351 69.68 4.82 25.90
N GLU A 352 69.59 4.04 26.96
CA GLU A 352 70.55 4.05 28.04
C GLU A 352 70.99 2.61 28.33
N PHE A 353 72.29 2.40 28.38
CA PHE A 353 72.89 1.17 28.83
C PHE A 353 73.85 1.44 29.97
N ILE A 354 73.69 0.65 31.01
CA ILE A 354 74.49 0.72 32.21
C ILE A 354 75.42 -0.50 32.26
N GLY A 355 76.73 -0.28 32.13
CA GLY A 355 77.75 -1.33 32.05
C GLY A 355 78.98 -1.10 32.92
N LYS A 356 79.82 -2.15 33.08
CA LYS A 356 81.11 -2.07 33.80
C LYS A 356 82.19 -1.42 32.91
N THR A 357 83.31 -0.95 33.46
CA THR A 357 84.44 -0.46 32.62
C THR A 357 84.94 -1.55 31.68
N GLY A 358 85.17 -1.20 30.41
CA GLY A 358 85.53 -2.16 29.37
C GLY A 358 85.16 -1.67 27.97
N THR A 359 85.52 -2.48 26.98
CA THR A 359 85.20 -2.23 25.57
C THR A 359 83.88 -2.90 25.22
N TYR A 360 82.91 -2.12 24.73
CA TYR A 360 81.61 -2.60 24.30
C TYR A 360 81.39 -2.30 22.83
N THR A 361 80.92 -3.28 22.09
CA THR A 361 80.41 -3.10 20.74
C THR A 361 78.90 -2.93 20.84
N ILE A 362 78.41 -1.77 20.42
CA ILE A 362 76.99 -1.46 20.28
C ILE A 362 76.62 -1.72 18.82
N THR A 363 75.76 -2.69 18.61
CA THR A 363 75.23 -3.04 17.29
C THR A 363 73.74 -2.67 17.28
N PRO A 364 73.38 -1.55 16.64
CA PRO A 364 71.99 -1.19 16.49
C PRO A 364 71.31 -2.13 15.48
N SER A 365 70.06 -2.48 15.74
CA SER A 365 69.22 -3.28 14.86
C SER A 365 67.91 -2.55 14.69
N VAL A 366 67.66 -2.06 13.49
CA VAL A 366 66.33 -1.54 13.18
C VAL A 366 65.32 -2.69 13.14
N PRO A 367 64.04 -2.41 13.43
CA PRO A 367 62.97 -3.40 13.31
C PRO A 367 62.87 -4.00 11.90
N ASN A 368 63.27 -3.24 10.87
CA ASN A 368 63.22 -3.66 9.47
C ASN A 368 64.45 -3.17 8.66
N THR A 369 65.40 -4.06 8.43
CA THR A 369 66.68 -3.77 7.74
C THR A 369 66.51 -3.39 6.27
N SER A 370 65.32 -3.59 5.69
CA SER A 370 65.00 -3.19 4.32
C SER A 370 64.74 -1.69 4.17
N TYR A 371 64.38 -0.98 5.24
CA TYR A 371 63.88 0.41 5.17
C TYR A 371 64.65 1.42 6.00
N TYR A 372 65.53 0.98 6.90
CA TYR A 372 66.36 1.88 7.68
C TYR A 372 67.78 1.32 7.76
N SER A 373 68.77 2.17 7.57
CA SER A 373 70.16 1.85 7.87
C SER A 373 70.69 2.83 8.90
N PHE A 374 71.56 2.32 9.77
CA PHE A 374 72.37 3.20 10.59
C PHE A 374 73.55 3.70 9.77
N SER A 375 73.95 4.96 10.01
CA SER A 375 75.20 5.52 9.49
C SER A 375 76.44 4.65 9.79
N SER A 376 76.34 3.80 10.82
CA SER A 376 77.38 2.87 11.28
C SER A 376 76.74 1.53 11.70
N ALA A 377 77.21 0.41 11.12
CA ALA A 377 76.66 -0.93 11.39
C ALA A 377 76.92 -1.45 12.81
N SER A 378 77.99 -0.97 13.45
CA SER A 378 78.26 -1.11 14.88
C SER A 378 79.31 -0.08 15.27
N VAL A 379 79.35 0.29 16.54
CA VAL A 379 80.41 1.15 17.09
C VAL A 379 81.03 0.47 18.29
N THR A 380 82.34 0.60 18.44
CA THR A 380 83.04 0.16 19.63
C THR A 380 83.31 1.37 20.51
N VAL A 381 82.73 1.37 21.70
CA VAL A 381 82.96 2.40 22.73
C VAL A 381 83.67 1.79 23.93
N ASN A 382 84.56 2.58 24.53
CA ASN A 382 85.22 2.21 25.78
C ASN A 382 84.56 2.97 26.91
N LEU A 383 84.05 2.24 27.91
CA LEU A 383 83.59 2.83 29.17
C LEU A 383 84.81 3.04 30.09
N PRO A 384 85.27 4.29 30.29
CA PRO A 384 86.45 4.58 31.09
C PRO A 384 86.18 4.38 32.58
N ALA A 385 87.22 4.06 33.35
CA ALA A 385 87.11 3.77 34.78
C ALA A 385 86.95 5.03 35.68
N ASP A 386 86.67 6.20 35.09
CA ASP A 386 86.70 7.51 35.76
C ASP A 386 85.32 8.17 35.97
N GLY A 387 84.23 7.59 35.47
CA GLY A 387 82.86 8.06 35.74
C GLY A 387 82.16 8.74 34.57
N THR A 388 82.84 9.01 33.47
CA THR A 388 82.25 9.82 32.40
C THR A 388 81.24 9.02 31.56
N THR A 389 80.01 9.54 31.47
CA THR A 389 79.00 9.08 30.51
C THR A 389 79.54 9.17 29.09
N VAL A 390 79.46 8.07 28.36
CA VAL A 390 79.83 8.03 26.94
C VAL A 390 78.55 8.26 26.13
N VAL A 391 78.47 9.41 25.48
CA VAL A 391 77.35 9.72 24.58
C VAL A 391 77.71 9.30 23.17
N HIS A 392 76.88 8.48 22.54
CA HIS A 392 77.03 8.17 21.12
C HIS A 392 75.66 8.11 20.46
N ASP A 393 75.38 9.07 19.59
CA ASP A 393 74.11 9.10 18.86
C ASP A 393 74.22 8.29 17.57
N PHE A 394 73.10 7.68 17.19
CA PHE A 394 73.02 6.90 15.98
C PHE A 394 72.09 7.59 14.99
N CYS A 395 72.65 7.96 13.84
CA CYS A 395 71.85 8.51 12.76
C CYS A 395 71.19 7.39 11.97
N ILE A 396 69.87 7.43 11.88
CA ILE A 396 69.04 6.50 11.10
C ILE A 396 68.70 7.19 9.80
N MET A 397 69.15 6.59 8.70
CA MET A 397 68.76 7.00 7.35
C MET A 397 67.69 6.04 6.85
N PRO A 398 66.57 6.53 6.30
CA PRO A 398 65.65 5.70 5.54
C PRO A 398 66.38 5.08 4.34
N ASN A 399 66.29 3.76 4.18
CA ASN A 399 66.67 3.03 2.97
C ASN A 399 65.58 3.11 1.89
N GLY A 400 64.50 3.86 2.13
CA GLY A 400 63.35 3.98 1.25
C GLY A 400 62.41 5.13 1.64
N PRO A 401 61.38 5.41 0.83
CA PRO A 401 60.41 6.47 1.05
C PRO A 401 59.66 6.35 2.41
N PRO A 402 59.20 7.47 3.00
CA PRO A 402 58.55 7.50 4.32
C PRO A 402 57.23 6.71 4.34
N ILE A 403 56.91 6.11 5.50
CA ILE A 403 55.77 5.19 5.69
C ILE A 403 54.76 5.69 6.72
N VAL A 404 53.50 5.25 6.59
CA VAL A 404 52.40 5.53 7.51
C VAL A 404 52.58 4.73 8.81
N THR A 405 52.73 5.42 9.94
CA THR A 405 53.03 4.81 11.26
C THR A 405 51.89 4.92 12.28
N THR A 406 50.85 5.68 11.96
CA THR A 406 49.77 6.08 12.89
C THR A 406 48.60 5.09 12.93
N LEU A 407 48.58 4.10 12.02
CA LEU A 407 47.50 3.10 11.91
C LEU A 407 47.60 2.02 13.00
N PRO A 408 46.48 1.62 13.64
CA PRO A 408 46.41 0.41 14.44
C PRO A 408 46.88 -0.82 13.65
N LEU A 409 47.59 -1.75 14.31
CA LEU A 409 48.20 -2.91 13.64
C LEU A 409 47.21 -3.74 12.81
N GLN A 410 46.02 -4.01 13.35
CA GLN A 410 44.99 -4.75 12.62
C GLN A 410 44.53 -3.99 11.38
N LEU A 411 44.22 -2.69 11.53
CA LEU A 411 43.80 -1.84 10.42
C LEU A 411 44.89 -1.75 9.34
N LYS A 412 46.16 -1.60 9.73
CA LYS A 412 47.30 -1.60 8.81
C LYS A 412 47.35 -2.90 7.99
N ASN A 413 47.23 -4.06 8.64
CA ASN A 413 47.22 -5.35 7.95
C ASN A 413 46.03 -5.49 6.99
N ASP A 414 44.84 -5.03 7.40
CA ASP A 414 43.64 -5.06 6.57
C ASP A 414 43.81 -4.16 5.33
N LEU A 415 44.46 -3.01 5.48
CA LEU A 415 44.75 -2.09 4.37
C LEU A 415 45.81 -2.65 3.41
N ILE A 416 46.89 -3.23 3.92
CA ILE A 416 47.92 -3.89 3.10
C ILE A 416 47.33 -5.06 2.29
N SER A 417 46.32 -5.75 2.82
CA SER A 417 45.62 -6.81 2.09
C SER A 417 44.86 -6.32 0.85
N GLN A 418 44.64 -5.01 0.73
CA GLN A 418 44.01 -4.39 -0.44
C GLN A 418 45.06 -4.09 -1.52
N THR A 419 44.87 -4.66 -2.71
CA THR A 419 45.87 -4.65 -3.80
C THR A 419 46.21 -3.27 -4.37
N ASN A 420 45.49 -2.23 -3.97
CA ASN A 420 45.60 -0.86 -4.47
C ASN A 420 46.20 0.11 -3.45
N ILE A 421 46.59 -0.36 -2.26
CA ILE A 421 47.16 0.48 -1.19
C ILE A 421 48.67 0.26 -1.09
N ASP A 422 49.10 -0.99 -0.90
CA ASP A 422 50.51 -1.39 -1.00
C ASP A 422 50.85 -1.67 -2.48
N THR A 423 51.13 -0.61 -3.23
CA THR A 423 51.30 -0.65 -4.69
C THR A 423 52.61 -1.29 -5.11
N ASN A 424 53.62 -1.25 -4.25
CA ASN A 424 54.91 -1.87 -4.49
C ASN A 424 55.01 -3.30 -3.89
N ASN A 425 53.98 -3.76 -3.17
CA ASN A 425 53.84 -5.06 -2.50
C ASN A 425 54.98 -5.35 -1.52
N ASP A 426 55.41 -4.33 -0.80
CA ASP A 426 56.53 -4.41 0.11
C ASP A 426 56.12 -4.66 1.58
N GLY A 427 54.82 -4.77 1.83
CA GLY A 427 54.22 -5.06 3.13
C GLY A 427 54.13 -3.85 4.04
N GLU A 428 54.34 -2.64 3.52
CA GLU A 428 54.21 -1.37 4.21
C GLU A 428 53.33 -0.41 3.38
N ILE A 429 52.83 0.66 4.00
CA ILE A 429 52.08 1.71 3.30
C ILE A 429 52.94 2.96 3.30
N GLN A 430 53.45 3.38 2.15
CA GLN A 430 54.19 4.63 2.03
C GLN A 430 53.27 5.84 2.12
N ILE A 431 53.78 6.99 2.58
CA ILE A 431 53.03 8.25 2.57
C ILE A 431 52.57 8.57 1.15
N THR A 432 53.43 8.37 0.14
CA THR A 432 53.04 8.58 -1.27
C THR A 432 51.94 7.64 -1.74
N GLU A 433 51.86 6.43 -1.17
CA GLU A 433 50.78 5.50 -1.46
C GLU A 433 49.49 5.96 -0.79
N ALA A 434 49.52 6.32 0.50
CA ALA A 434 48.38 6.88 1.23
C ALA A 434 47.85 8.19 0.60
N GLU A 435 48.75 9.07 0.15
CA GLU A 435 48.43 10.29 -0.59
C GLU A 435 47.79 10.00 -1.95
N SER A 436 48.06 8.84 -2.56
CA SER A 436 47.45 8.45 -3.84
C SER A 436 46.03 7.90 -3.68
N VAL A 437 45.64 7.51 -2.46
CA VAL A 437 44.32 6.94 -2.18
C VAL A 437 43.28 8.04 -2.04
N THR A 438 42.32 8.06 -2.97
CA THR A 438 41.17 8.99 -2.94
C THR A 438 39.88 8.34 -2.43
N SER A 439 39.84 7.01 -2.33
CA SER A 439 38.70 6.25 -1.82
C SER A 439 39.17 5.02 -1.07
N LEU A 440 38.57 4.76 0.09
CA LEU A 440 38.96 3.67 0.96
C LEU A 440 37.75 2.90 1.48
N THR A 441 37.82 1.57 1.47
CA THR A 441 36.84 0.69 2.13
C THR A 441 37.49 -0.03 3.29
N ILE A 442 36.95 0.09 4.50
CA ILE A 442 37.55 -0.45 5.72
C ILE A 442 36.53 -1.30 6.47
N ASN A 443 36.93 -2.51 6.87
CA ASN A 443 36.16 -3.35 7.78
C ASN A 443 37.01 -3.63 9.02
N SER A 444 36.99 -2.69 9.98
CA SER A 444 37.76 -2.77 11.21
C SER A 444 36.97 -2.18 12.37
N PRO A 445 36.97 -2.79 13.57
CA PRO A 445 36.20 -2.27 14.70
C PRO A 445 36.68 -0.90 15.18
N ILE A 446 37.94 -0.54 14.91
CA ILE A 446 38.55 0.75 15.29
C ILE A 446 39.21 1.36 14.06
N ILE A 447 38.66 2.49 13.59
CA ILE A 447 39.20 3.25 12.46
C ILE A 447 39.77 4.56 12.99
N LYS A 448 41.10 4.64 13.07
CA LYS A 448 41.86 5.84 13.48
C LYS A 448 43.23 5.85 12.80
N GLY A 449 43.91 7.01 12.83
CA GLY A 449 45.26 7.13 12.25
C GLY A 449 45.27 7.28 10.73
N LEU A 450 44.17 7.74 10.13
CA LEU A 450 44.09 7.98 8.68
C LEU A 450 44.66 9.35 8.26
N GLY A 451 45.40 10.05 9.14
CA GLY A 451 45.88 11.42 8.89
C GLY A 451 46.80 11.58 7.67
N ASP A 452 47.54 10.53 7.31
CA ASP A 452 48.43 10.52 6.15
C ASP A 452 47.68 10.30 4.82
N PHE A 453 46.39 9.92 4.86
CA PHE A 453 45.52 9.79 3.69
C PHE A 453 44.90 11.14 3.29
N ILE A 454 45.75 12.16 3.11
CA ILE A 454 45.32 13.56 2.98
C ILE A 454 44.41 13.83 1.77
N ASN A 455 44.47 13.00 0.71
CA ASN A 455 43.65 13.14 -0.50
C ASN A 455 42.40 12.25 -0.49
N LEU A 456 42.07 11.63 0.65
CA LEU A 456 40.91 10.76 0.78
C LEU A 456 39.62 11.56 0.66
N GLU A 457 38.87 11.33 -0.42
CA GLU A 457 37.58 11.97 -0.67
C GLU A 457 36.40 11.08 -0.27
N THR A 458 36.59 9.76 -0.23
CA THR A 458 35.54 8.79 0.09
C THR A 458 36.00 7.75 1.09
N LEU A 459 35.30 7.61 2.22
CA LEU A 459 35.51 6.55 3.19
C LEU A 459 34.24 5.71 3.33
N ASN A 460 34.36 4.41 3.09
CA ASN A 460 33.28 3.45 3.29
C ASN A 460 33.67 2.41 4.34
N CYS A 461 33.02 2.47 5.49
CA CYS A 461 33.08 1.48 6.55
C CYS A 461 31.68 0.96 6.91
N THR A 462 30.77 0.94 5.93
CA THR A 462 29.42 0.38 6.11
C THR A 462 29.52 -1.10 6.47
N SER A 463 28.84 -1.49 7.54
CA SER A 463 28.77 -2.87 8.00
C SER A 463 27.34 -3.42 7.88
N SER A 464 27.20 -4.73 7.80
CA SER A 464 25.90 -5.38 8.01
C SER A 464 25.65 -5.50 9.52
N ILE A 465 24.39 -5.40 9.95
CA ILE A 465 23.98 -5.67 11.35
C ILE A 465 24.34 -7.10 11.82
N TYR A 466 24.63 -8.02 10.89
CA TYR A 466 25.10 -9.38 11.16
C TYR A 466 26.62 -9.55 11.07
N SER A 467 27.37 -8.45 10.89
CA SER A 467 28.83 -8.49 10.87
C SER A 467 29.35 -8.87 12.25
N ASN A 468 30.33 -9.78 12.28
CA ASN A 468 31.02 -10.16 13.51
C ASN A 468 31.97 -9.05 14.02
N ASN A 469 32.20 -7.99 13.24
CA ASN A 469 33.14 -6.89 13.55
C ASN A 469 32.55 -5.51 13.18
N PRO A 470 31.49 -5.02 13.87
CA PRO A 470 30.98 -3.68 13.62
C PRO A 470 32.02 -2.61 14.00
N VAL A 471 32.02 -1.47 13.32
CA VAL A 471 32.83 -0.31 13.73
C VAL A 471 32.27 0.23 15.05
N LEU A 472 33.13 0.27 16.06
CA LEU A 472 32.84 0.82 17.40
C LEU A 472 33.36 2.26 17.52
N TYR A 473 34.50 2.53 16.87
CA TYR A 473 35.16 3.84 16.92
C TYR A 473 35.59 4.27 15.51
N LEU A 474 35.24 5.51 15.15
CA LEU A 474 35.57 6.13 13.87
C LEU A 474 36.07 7.57 14.09
N ASP A 475 37.34 7.81 13.75
CA ASP A 475 37.92 9.15 13.70
C ASP A 475 38.17 9.59 12.25
N VAL A 476 37.35 10.53 11.79
CA VAL A 476 37.46 11.18 10.46
C VAL A 476 37.95 12.62 10.55
N THR A 477 38.24 13.13 11.74
CA THR A 477 38.62 14.53 11.95
C THR A 477 39.88 14.96 11.19
N PRO A 478 40.89 14.10 10.93
CA PRO A 478 42.06 14.46 10.14
C PRO A 478 41.77 14.59 8.63
N LEU A 479 40.64 14.06 8.13
CA LEU A 479 40.36 13.90 6.71
C LEU A 479 39.70 15.15 6.11
N SER A 480 40.45 16.25 5.98
CA SER A 480 39.92 17.55 5.55
C SER A 480 39.33 17.56 4.13
N ASN A 481 39.76 16.64 3.27
CA ASN A 481 39.28 16.50 1.88
C ASN A 481 38.10 15.53 1.71
N LEU A 482 37.59 14.96 2.81
CA LEU A 482 36.51 13.98 2.78
C LEU A 482 35.20 14.60 2.26
N LYS A 483 34.67 14.03 1.18
CA LYS A 483 33.40 14.43 0.55
C LYS A 483 32.28 13.41 0.81
N ASN A 484 32.61 12.12 0.90
CA ASN A 484 31.63 11.06 1.09
C ASN A 484 32.01 10.16 2.26
N LEU A 485 31.11 10.01 3.23
CA LEU A 485 31.29 9.12 4.36
C LEU A 485 30.12 8.12 4.44
N TYR A 486 30.43 6.83 4.33
CA TYR A 486 29.49 5.73 4.47
C TYR A 486 29.86 4.90 5.70
N CYS A 487 29.10 5.02 6.78
CA CYS A 487 29.36 4.39 8.06
C CYS A 487 28.09 3.76 8.66
N SER A 488 27.11 3.42 7.82
CA SER A 488 25.85 2.80 8.25
C SER A 488 26.02 1.35 8.73
N GLY A 489 25.11 0.86 9.58
CA GLY A 489 25.07 -0.53 10.04
C GLY A 489 26.19 -0.91 11.01
N ASN A 490 26.63 0.05 11.82
CA ASN A 490 27.72 -0.07 12.80
C ASN A 490 27.19 0.15 14.23
N SER A 491 28.09 0.24 15.21
CA SER A 491 27.76 0.45 16.62
C SER A 491 28.27 1.79 17.14
N LEU A 492 28.34 2.82 16.27
CA LEU A 492 28.87 4.13 16.64
C LEU A 492 27.93 4.84 17.62
N ALA A 493 28.45 5.21 18.79
CA ALA A 493 27.72 6.03 19.76
C ALA A 493 27.83 7.55 19.46
N THR A 494 28.94 7.95 18.85
CA THR A 494 29.23 9.34 18.45
C THR A 494 30.01 9.37 17.14
N ILE A 495 29.85 10.45 16.39
CA ILE A 495 30.68 10.75 15.22
C ILE A 495 30.95 12.25 15.15
N ASP A 496 32.22 12.64 15.01
CA ASP A 496 32.61 14.04 14.83
C ASP A 496 33.00 14.28 13.36
N VAL A 497 32.14 15.00 12.65
CA VAL A 497 32.36 15.43 11.25
C VAL A 497 32.66 16.92 11.15
N SER A 498 32.92 17.61 12.27
CA SER A 498 33.03 19.07 12.34
C SER A 498 34.19 19.66 11.53
N GLN A 499 35.23 18.85 11.26
CA GLN A 499 36.41 19.22 10.48
C GLN A 499 36.30 18.85 8.98
N ASN A 500 35.30 18.04 8.59
CA ASN A 500 35.10 17.62 7.21
C ASN A 500 34.26 18.66 6.45
N LEU A 501 34.83 19.85 6.23
CA LEU A 501 34.12 21.01 5.66
C LEU A 501 33.66 20.79 4.21
N LEU A 502 34.28 19.85 3.49
CA LEU A 502 33.95 19.48 2.12
C LEU A 502 32.94 18.32 2.03
N LEU A 503 32.39 17.85 3.15
CA LEU A 503 31.47 16.73 3.18
C LEU A 503 30.17 17.04 2.40
N GLU A 504 29.91 16.27 1.34
CA GLU A 504 28.74 16.36 0.48
C GLU A 504 27.72 15.25 0.77
N ARG A 505 28.16 14.09 1.25
CA ARG A 505 27.31 12.93 1.56
C ARG A 505 27.71 12.26 2.87
N LEU A 506 26.72 12.08 3.75
CA LEU A 506 26.87 11.35 5.01
C LEU A 506 25.80 10.27 5.12
N GLU A 507 26.22 9.02 5.22
CA GLU A 507 25.37 7.88 5.57
C GLU A 507 25.82 7.27 6.89
N CYS A 508 24.99 7.39 7.91
CA CYS A 508 25.26 6.97 9.29
C CYS A 508 24.02 6.29 9.93
N ALA A 509 23.12 5.75 9.11
CA ALA A 509 21.93 5.02 9.58
C ALA A 509 22.32 3.70 10.28
N ALA A 510 21.44 3.17 11.12
CA ALA A 510 21.69 1.92 11.83
C ALA A 510 22.99 1.98 12.66
N ASN A 511 23.07 2.98 13.54
CA ASN A 511 24.12 3.16 14.56
C ASN A 511 23.44 3.38 15.93
N LYS A 512 24.19 3.81 16.94
CA LYS A 512 23.71 4.18 18.29
C LYS A 512 23.91 5.68 18.57
N LEU A 513 23.82 6.52 17.53
CA LEU A 513 24.13 7.94 17.64
C LEU A 513 23.05 8.66 18.47
N THR A 514 23.50 9.43 19.45
CA THR A 514 22.61 10.26 20.30
C THR A 514 22.54 11.73 19.88
N GLY A 515 23.44 12.14 18.98
CA GLY A 515 23.49 13.48 18.42
C GLY A 515 24.33 13.52 17.15
N LEU A 516 24.04 14.52 16.31
CA LEU A 516 24.76 14.75 15.07
C LEU A 516 24.91 16.25 14.82
N LEU A 517 26.16 16.75 14.91
CA LEU A 517 26.47 18.17 14.75
C LEU A 517 26.89 18.47 13.31
N LEU A 518 26.02 19.12 12.54
CA LEU A 518 26.21 19.35 11.10
C LEU A 518 26.40 20.81 10.70
N GLN A 519 26.54 21.72 11.66
CA GLN A 519 26.59 23.17 11.45
C GLN A 519 27.76 23.62 10.57
N ASN A 520 28.87 22.87 10.58
CA ASN A 520 30.05 23.17 9.77
C ASN A 520 30.01 22.53 8.37
N ASN A 521 29.13 21.55 8.14
CA ASN A 521 29.08 20.78 6.89
C ASN A 521 28.16 21.45 5.87
N VAL A 522 28.41 22.72 5.54
CA VAL A 522 27.54 23.54 4.67
C VAL A 522 27.44 23.02 3.23
N ASN A 523 28.35 22.14 2.81
CA ASN A 523 28.36 21.50 1.49
C ASN A 523 27.51 20.22 1.40
N LEU A 524 26.88 19.81 2.49
CA LEU A 524 26.13 18.56 2.57
C LEU A 524 24.90 18.61 1.64
N LYS A 525 24.85 17.69 0.67
CA LYS A 525 23.76 17.49 -0.29
C LYS A 525 22.89 16.30 0.06
N ARG A 526 23.44 15.28 0.73
CA ARG A 526 22.70 14.07 1.10
C ARG A 526 23.03 13.60 2.51
N LEU A 527 21.99 13.50 3.34
CA LEU A 527 22.08 12.98 4.70
C LEU A 527 21.17 11.76 4.88
N VAL A 528 21.74 10.66 5.36
CA VAL A 528 21.02 9.45 5.73
C VAL A 528 21.43 9.06 7.14
N CYS A 529 20.61 9.41 8.12
CA CYS A 529 20.75 9.01 9.52
C CYS A 529 19.60 8.07 9.96
N GLY A 530 18.58 7.95 9.11
CA GLY A 530 17.42 7.07 9.21
C GLY A 530 17.46 5.87 8.24
N ASN A 531 16.56 4.90 8.44
CA ASN A 531 16.41 3.76 7.54
C ASN A 531 15.83 4.18 6.18
N PHE A 532 16.24 3.50 5.11
CA PHE A 532 15.65 3.66 3.79
C PHE A 532 14.33 2.91 3.70
N THR A 533 13.22 3.63 3.53
CA THR A 533 11.94 2.99 3.18
C THR A 533 11.23 3.76 2.07
N SER A 534 11.83 3.79 0.90
CA SER A 534 11.13 4.05 -0.36
C SER A 534 11.30 2.80 -1.24
N SER A 535 10.34 1.88 -1.16
CA SER A 535 10.14 0.69 -2.02
C SER A 535 11.34 -0.24 -2.26
N LEU A 536 11.43 -1.39 -1.56
CA LEU A 536 12.05 -2.64 -2.05
C LEU A 536 11.56 -3.84 -1.19
N PRO A 537 11.57 -5.09 -1.72
CA PRO A 537 11.03 -6.28 -1.08
C PRO A 537 11.81 -6.65 0.19
N VAL A 538 11.12 -7.41 1.04
CA VAL A 538 11.37 -7.84 2.44
C VAL A 538 12.76 -8.46 2.74
N ASN A 539 13.76 -8.38 1.86
CA ASN A 539 14.96 -9.23 1.94
C ASN A 539 16.29 -8.50 2.19
N ASN A 540 16.33 -7.17 2.31
CA ASN A 540 17.56 -6.44 2.68
C ASN A 540 17.26 -5.32 3.69
N ILE A 541 16.60 -5.68 4.78
CA ILE A 541 16.19 -4.70 5.78
C ILE A 541 17.33 -4.49 6.77
N PHE A 542 17.84 -3.26 6.85
CA PHE A 542 18.49 -2.79 8.06
C PHE A 542 17.36 -2.57 9.08
N ASP A 543 16.82 -3.66 9.62
CA ASP A 543 15.60 -3.61 10.46
C ASP A 543 15.84 -2.84 11.76
N ALA A 544 17.09 -2.65 12.20
CA ALA A 544 17.43 -1.88 13.40
C ALA A 544 18.15 -0.55 13.13
N ASN A 545 17.46 0.56 13.45
CA ASN A 545 18.10 1.86 13.64
C ASN A 545 17.98 2.29 15.10
N ASP A 546 19.11 2.26 15.82
CA ASP A 546 19.20 2.64 17.23
C ASP A 546 19.66 4.10 17.40
N ASN A 547 19.73 4.88 16.31
CA ASN A 547 19.97 6.32 16.40
C ASN A 547 18.77 6.98 17.09
N SER A 548 19.06 7.85 18.06
CA SER A 548 18.06 8.57 18.85
C SER A 548 18.53 10.00 19.06
N PHE A 549 17.92 10.97 18.37
CA PHE A 549 18.34 12.37 18.48
C PHE A 549 17.29 13.17 19.24
N LYS A 550 17.72 13.92 20.25
CA LYS A 550 16.84 14.93 20.83
C LYS A 550 16.41 15.97 19.79
N THR A 551 17.37 16.43 18.98
CA THR A 551 17.09 17.38 17.90
C THR A 551 18.01 17.08 16.73
N LEU A 552 17.45 17.07 15.52
CA LEU A 552 18.20 17.04 14.27
C LEU A 552 18.05 18.40 13.60
N ASP A 553 19.11 19.20 13.65
CA ASP A 553 19.16 20.52 13.02
C ASP A 553 20.01 20.47 11.75
N VAL A 554 19.34 20.66 10.61
CA VAL A 554 19.96 20.74 9.28
C VAL A 554 19.78 22.12 8.64
N SER A 555 19.39 23.13 9.43
CA SER A 555 19.08 24.47 8.93
C SER A 555 20.26 25.19 8.27
N ALA A 556 21.49 24.84 8.67
CA ALA A 556 22.74 25.37 8.09
C ALA A 556 23.15 24.67 6.77
N ASN A 557 22.58 23.50 6.45
CA ASN A 557 22.99 22.67 5.32
C ASN A 557 22.23 23.04 4.04
N THR A 558 22.19 24.32 3.66
CA THR A 558 21.29 24.87 2.61
C THR A 558 21.37 24.23 1.22
N LEU A 559 22.41 23.43 0.96
CA LEU A 559 22.59 22.66 -0.27
C LEU A 559 21.97 21.25 -0.21
N LEU A 560 21.30 20.89 0.89
CA LEU A 560 20.71 19.56 1.09
C LEU A 560 19.60 19.29 0.08
N GLU A 561 19.74 18.20 -0.67
CA GLU A 561 18.81 17.73 -1.70
C GLU A 561 18.00 16.51 -1.24
N TYR A 562 18.58 15.71 -0.34
CA TYR A 562 18.00 14.47 0.18
C TYR A 562 18.26 14.30 1.68
N LEU A 563 17.18 14.09 2.45
CA LEU A 563 17.21 13.80 3.88
C LEU A 563 16.42 12.53 4.20
N SER A 564 17.08 11.54 4.80
CA SER A 564 16.43 10.40 5.44
C SER A 564 16.75 10.35 6.93
N CYS A 565 15.72 10.51 7.74
CA CYS A 565 15.70 10.39 9.20
C CYS A 565 14.54 9.49 9.69
N SER A 566 14.00 8.64 8.81
CA SER A 566 12.98 7.65 9.16
C SER A 566 13.51 6.64 10.19
N TYR A 567 12.66 6.17 11.09
CA TYR A 567 13.00 5.22 12.16
C TYR A 567 14.10 5.74 13.09
N VAL A 568 14.13 7.06 13.31
CA VAL A 568 14.99 7.71 14.31
C VAL A 568 14.07 8.38 15.31
N THR A 569 14.28 8.17 16.61
CA THR A 569 13.48 8.91 17.60
C THR A 569 13.90 10.38 17.61
N LEU A 570 12.99 11.30 17.29
CA LEU A 570 13.22 12.75 17.25
C LEU A 570 12.20 13.50 18.12
N ASP A 571 12.65 14.40 19.01
CA ASP A 571 11.72 15.38 19.62
C ASP A 571 11.46 16.55 18.66
N SER A 572 12.46 16.92 17.86
CA SER A 572 12.38 18.05 16.92
C SER A 572 13.27 17.86 15.68
N LEU A 573 12.71 18.18 14.52
CA LEU A 573 13.40 18.25 13.22
C LEU A 573 13.39 19.70 12.72
N GLN A 574 14.57 20.30 12.55
CA GLN A 574 14.71 21.68 12.11
C GLN A 574 15.27 21.72 10.68
N LEU A 575 14.39 22.03 9.73
CA LEU A 575 14.70 22.02 8.29
C LEU A 575 15.19 23.36 7.76
N GLY A 576 14.95 24.48 8.44
CA GLY A 576 15.33 25.81 7.95
C GLY A 576 14.83 26.11 6.52
N SER A 577 15.55 26.97 5.80
CA SER A 577 15.25 27.32 4.40
C SER A 577 16.02 26.44 3.40
N ASN A 578 15.93 25.11 3.55
CA ASN A 578 16.57 24.14 2.66
C ASN A 578 15.87 24.07 1.28
N THR A 579 16.00 25.11 0.48
CA THR A 579 15.27 25.24 -0.79
C THR A 579 15.64 24.20 -1.84
N ASN A 580 16.80 23.55 -1.72
CA ASN A 580 17.22 22.49 -2.63
C ASN A 580 16.63 21.12 -2.29
N LEU A 581 15.97 20.97 -1.13
CA LEU A 581 15.50 19.67 -0.66
C LEU A 581 14.38 19.15 -1.57
N THR A 582 14.64 18.03 -2.24
CA THR A 582 13.69 17.38 -3.14
C THR A 582 13.03 16.16 -2.49
N THR A 583 13.72 15.51 -1.55
CA THR A 583 13.25 14.30 -0.87
C THR A 583 13.43 14.40 0.64
N LEU A 584 12.34 14.21 1.38
CA LEU A 584 12.33 14.12 2.84
C LEU A 584 11.64 12.83 3.29
N LEU A 585 12.39 11.97 3.98
CA LEU A 585 11.90 10.74 4.61
C LEU A 585 12.05 10.85 6.13
N CYS A 586 10.94 10.82 6.85
CA CYS A 586 10.85 10.98 8.31
C CYS A 586 9.71 10.12 8.91
N THR A 587 9.56 8.90 8.38
CA THR A 587 8.56 7.90 8.83
C THR A 587 8.93 7.32 10.20
N ASN A 588 7.98 7.11 11.11
CA ASN A 588 8.20 6.57 12.46
C ASN A 588 9.34 7.28 13.22
N SER A 589 9.26 8.61 13.34
CA SER A 589 10.31 9.42 13.95
C SER A 589 9.87 10.20 15.20
N ASN A 590 8.78 9.79 15.87
CA ASN A 590 8.19 10.49 17.02
C ASN A 590 7.77 11.95 16.79
N LEU A 591 7.60 12.38 15.52
CA LEU A 591 7.34 13.78 15.22
C LEU A 591 5.90 14.17 15.61
N THR A 592 5.77 15.21 16.42
CA THR A 592 4.47 15.85 16.75
C THR A 592 4.17 17.06 15.87
N THR A 593 5.21 17.68 15.29
CA THR A 593 5.12 18.79 14.35
C THR A 593 6.13 18.62 13.21
N LEU A 594 5.78 19.08 12.02
CA LEU A 594 6.66 19.09 10.85
C LEU A 594 6.37 20.34 10.00
N ASP A 595 7.36 21.23 9.86
CA ASP A 595 7.26 22.42 9.02
C ASP A 595 8.03 22.21 7.70
N VAL A 596 7.28 22.05 6.60
CA VAL A 596 7.81 21.93 5.23
C VAL A 596 7.56 23.17 4.38
N THR A 597 7.05 24.26 4.97
CA THR A 597 6.59 25.44 4.22
C THR A 597 7.71 26.20 3.53
N GLN A 598 8.96 25.98 3.94
CA GLN A 598 10.16 26.61 3.37
C GLN A 598 10.88 25.72 2.35
N LEU A 599 10.24 24.65 1.85
CA LEU A 599 10.82 23.66 0.94
C LEU A 599 10.14 23.68 -0.44
N PRO A 600 10.29 24.75 -1.25
CA PRO A 600 9.54 24.93 -2.49
C PRO A 600 9.81 23.88 -3.57
N ASN A 601 10.98 23.24 -3.55
CA ASN A 601 11.38 22.22 -4.52
C ASN A 601 11.13 20.78 -4.04
N LEU A 602 10.41 20.58 -2.94
CA LEU A 602 10.11 19.26 -2.40
C LEU A 602 9.22 18.48 -3.38
N VAL A 603 9.72 17.31 -3.82
CA VAL A 603 9.05 16.40 -4.77
C VAL A 603 8.46 15.20 -4.03
N THR A 604 9.16 14.72 -3.00
CA THR A 604 8.79 13.49 -2.27
C THR A 604 8.81 13.74 -0.76
N LEU A 605 7.69 13.50 -0.10
CA LEU A 605 7.54 13.58 1.35
C LEU A 605 6.95 12.29 1.92
N TYR A 606 7.72 11.61 2.77
CA TYR A 606 7.24 10.52 3.61
C TYR A 606 7.36 10.93 5.08
N CYS A 607 6.22 11.12 5.74
CA CYS A 607 6.09 11.54 7.14
C CYS A 607 5.02 10.72 7.88
N GLY A 608 4.63 9.57 7.32
CA GLY A 608 3.64 8.68 7.93
C GLY A 608 4.17 7.82 9.06
N THR A 609 3.31 6.98 9.62
CA THR A 609 3.68 5.84 10.46
C THR A 609 3.43 4.53 9.70
N ARG A 610 4.26 3.51 9.90
CA ARG A 610 3.96 2.12 9.54
C ARG A 610 3.58 1.35 10.80
N THR A 611 2.29 1.06 10.96
CA THR A 611 1.84 0.02 11.89
C THR A 611 2.14 -1.33 11.24
N VAL A 612 3.06 -2.11 11.81
CA VAL A 612 3.21 -3.50 11.36
C VAL A 612 1.98 -4.24 11.86
N THR A 613 1.24 -4.86 10.94
CA THR A 613 0.12 -5.73 11.30
C THR A 613 0.63 -6.86 12.21
N PRO A 614 -0.14 -7.33 13.20
CA PRO A 614 0.33 -8.30 14.21
C PRO A 614 0.68 -9.71 13.68
N TYR A 615 0.76 -9.92 12.35
CA TYR A 615 0.84 -11.25 11.74
C TYR A 615 2.26 -11.76 11.44
N ALA A 616 3.31 -11.01 11.77
CA ALA A 616 4.68 -11.51 11.69
C ALA A 616 5.22 -11.81 13.08
N GLU A 617 4.78 -12.92 13.69
CA GLU A 617 5.51 -13.51 14.82
C GLU A 617 6.95 -13.79 14.38
N GLY A 618 7.91 -13.05 14.94
CA GLY A 618 9.35 -13.31 14.75
C GLY A 618 10.18 -12.18 14.15
N VAL A 619 9.60 -11.05 13.73
CA VAL A 619 10.38 -9.88 13.32
C VAL A 619 10.51 -8.93 14.51
N TYR A 620 11.69 -8.91 15.13
CA TYR A 620 12.06 -7.90 16.10
C TYR A 620 12.19 -6.55 15.37
N ILE A 621 11.14 -5.74 15.45
CA ILE A 621 11.18 -4.35 15.01
C ILE A 621 11.72 -3.56 16.21
N PRO A 622 12.74 -2.71 16.04
CA PRO A 622 13.26 -1.85 17.11
C PRO A 622 12.15 -0.95 17.65
N ALA A 623 12.42 -0.30 18.77
CA ALA A 623 11.58 0.74 19.34
C ALA A 623 11.45 1.97 18.40
N SER A 624 10.74 1.83 17.27
CA SER A 624 10.38 2.96 16.42
C SER A 624 9.11 3.59 16.96
N VAL A 625 9.17 4.86 17.31
CA VAL A 625 8.02 5.58 17.86
C VAL A 625 7.24 6.22 16.70
N PRO A 626 5.92 5.94 16.57
CA PRO A 626 5.05 6.56 15.58
C PRO A 626 5.11 8.10 15.55
N ASN A 627 4.92 8.67 14.37
CA ASN A 627 4.60 10.10 14.27
C ASN A 627 3.19 10.37 14.80
N GLN A 628 2.95 11.58 15.28
CA GLN A 628 1.72 12.02 15.91
C GLN A 628 1.32 13.42 15.38
N LEU A 629 1.52 13.65 14.08
CA LEU A 629 1.25 14.95 13.45
C LEU A 629 -0.26 15.26 13.51
N THR A 630 -0.61 16.42 14.07
CA THR A 630 -2.01 16.91 14.10
C THR A 630 -2.30 17.90 12.98
N VAL A 631 -1.25 18.51 12.42
CA VAL A 631 -1.30 19.48 11.32
C VAL A 631 -0.13 19.23 10.37
N LEU A 632 -0.39 19.33 9.08
CA LEU A 632 0.62 19.30 8.02
C LEU A 632 0.23 20.30 6.93
N ASP A 633 1.07 21.33 6.73
CA ASP A 633 0.89 22.33 5.67
C ASP A 633 1.83 22.06 4.50
N VAL A 634 1.28 21.56 3.40
CA VAL A 634 2.00 21.31 2.14
C VAL A 634 1.71 22.35 1.05
N SER A 635 1.05 23.47 1.40
CA SER A 635 0.58 24.46 0.43
C SER A 635 1.70 25.19 -0.31
N GLN A 636 2.91 25.21 0.27
CA GLN A 636 4.09 25.86 -0.30
C GLN A 636 5.03 24.89 -1.03
N ASN A 637 4.59 23.66 -1.32
CA ASN A 637 5.37 22.63 -2.01
C ASN A 637 4.79 22.31 -3.40
N PRO A 638 4.79 23.25 -4.37
CA PRO A 638 4.10 23.08 -5.65
C PRO A 638 4.67 21.97 -6.54
N MET A 639 5.91 21.54 -6.27
CA MET A 639 6.60 20.46 -7.01
C MET A 639 6.31 19.06 -6.46
N LEU A 640 5.50 18.94 -5.40
CA LEU A 640 5.25 17.67 -4.72
C LEU A 640 4.51 16.69 -5.64
N GLN A 641 5.09 15.51 -5.84
CA GLN A 641 4.55 14.40 -6.64
C GLN A 641 4.13 13.23 -5.76
N ILE A 642 4.84 12.98 -4.65
CA ILE A 642 4.54 11.90 -3.72
C ILE A 642 4.38 12.46 -2.31
N LEU A 643 3.20 12.25 -1.73
CA LEU A 643 2.90 12.57 -0.34
C LEU A 643 2.42 11.33 0.40
N SER A 644 3.18 10.90 1.41
CA SER A 644 2.77 9.88 2.37
C SER A 644 2.78 10.47 3.78
N CYS A 645 1.59 10.60 4.37
CA CYS A 645 1.33 11.13 5.71
C CYS A 645 0.41 10.19 6.53
N SER A 646 0.44 8.89 6.21
CA SER A 646 -0.41 7.87 6.82
C SER A 646 -0.22 7.73 8.33
N GLU A 647 -1.21 7.20 9.04
CA GLU A 647 -1.12 6.79 10.46
C GLU A 647 -0.61 7.93 11.35
N ASN A 648 -1.27 9.08 11.24
CA ASN A 648 -1.06 10.29 12.03
C ASN A 648 -2.39 10.74 12.66
N LEU A 649 -2.46 11.95 13.19
CA LEU A 649 -3.65 12.52 13.85
C LEU A 649 -4.21 13.72 13.06
N LEU A 650 -4.05 13.73 11.73
CA LEU A 650 -4.48 14.84 10.88
C LEU A 650 -6.02 14.88 10.81
N THR A 651 -6.60 16.04 11.12
CA THR A 651 -8.05 16.29 10.97
C THR A 651 -8.42 16.96 9.66
N THR A 652 -7.44 17.63 9.02
CA THR A 652 -7.58 18.26 7.71
C THR A 652 -6.28 18.10 6.92
N LEU A 653 -6.39 17.99 5.60
CA LEU A 653 -5.25 17.99 4.69
C LEU A 653 -5.58 18.81 3.45
N ASN A 654 -4.77 19.84 3.14
CA ASN A 654 -4.96 20.69 1.98
C ASN A 654 -3.88 20.43 0.93
N THR A 655 -4.23 19.72 -0.15
CA THR A 655 -3.33 19.40 -1.27
C THR A 655 -3.57 20.26 -2.51
N THR A 656 -4.38 21.31 -2.43
CA THR A 656 -4.82 22.10 -3.61
C THR A 656 -3.69 22.83 -4.32
N GLY A 657 -2.60 23.14 -3.61
CA GLY A 657 -1.39 23.74 -4.19
C GLY A 657 -0.45 22.75 -4.89
N ASN A 658 -0.67 21.44 -4.73
CA ASN A 658 0.21 20.38 -5.22
C ASN A 658 -0.35 19.78 -6.53
N THR A 659 -0.49 20.59 -7.58
CA THR A 659 -1.15 20.17 -8.84
C THR A 659 -0.41 19.05 -9.57
N GLY A 660 0.87 18.85 -9.30
CA GLY A 660 1.69 17.75 -9.82
C GLY A 660 1.58 16.43 -9.04
N LEU A 661 0.74 16.38 -7.99
CA LEU A 661 0.64 15.21 -7.11
C LEU A 661 0.13 13.99 -7.87
N GLN A 662 0.87 12.90 -7.69
CA GLN A 662 0.79 11.65 -8.44
C GLN A 662 0.41 10.47 -7.52
N THR A 663 0.97 10.46 -6.30
CA THR A 663 0.61 9.53 -5.23
C THR A 663 0.25 10.30 -3.97
N LEU A 664 -0.94 10.02 -3.42
CA LEU A 664 -1.38 10.50 -2.11
C LEU A 664 -1.73 9.33 -1.20
N ILE A 665 -0.98 9.18 -0.11
CA ILE A 665 -1.19 8.17 0.93
C ILE A 665 -1.43 8.91 2.25
N CYS A 666 -2.69 8.94 2.69
CA CYS A 666 -3.16 9.65 3.88
C CYS A 666 -4.04 8.76 4.77
N ASN A 667 -3.94 7.43 4.61
CA ASN A 667 -4.71 6.47 5.41
C ASN A 667 -4.41 6.54 6.91
N GLY A 668 -5.33 6.11 7.78
CA GLY A 668 -5.10 6.08 9.22
C GLY A 668 -4.96 7.48 9.82
N ASN A 669 -5.85 8.40 9.43
CA ASN A 669 -5.92 9.75 10.00
C ASN A 669 -7.36 10.00 10.50
N LEU A 670 -7.69 11.25 10.83
CA LEU A 670 -9.00 11.68 11.31
C LEU A 670 -9.66 12.65 10.31
N LEU A 671 -9.42 12.45 9.01
CA LEU A 671 -9.93 13.34 7.96
C LEU A 671 -11.44 13.12 7.76
N SER A 672 -12.24 14.16 7.92
CA SER A 672 -13.69 14.11 7.63
C SER A 672 -14.03 14.46 6.17
N ALA A 673 -13.09 15.08 5.46
CA ALA A 673 -13.22 15.48 4.06
C ALA A 673 -11.84 15.53 3.40
N LEU A 674 -11.80 15.27 2.09
CA LEU A 674 -10.59 15.32 1.29
C LEU A 674 -10.89 15.94 -0.08
N ASN A 675 -10.30 17.11 -0.37
CA ASN A 675 -10.46 17.79 -1.66
C ASN A 675 -9.23 17.54 -2.54
N ILE A 676 -9.42 16.76 -3.60
CA ILE A 676 -8.39 16.42 -4.59
C ILE A 676 -8.65 17.05 -5.97
N SER A 677 -9.58 17.98 -6.11
CA SER A 677 -10.01 18.53 -7.41
C SER A 677 -8.87 19.13 -8.26
N GLN A 678 -7.79 19.60 -7.61
CA GLN A 678 -6.61 20.16 -8.29
C GLN A 678 -5.50 19.13 -8.58
N ASN A 679 -5.60 17.92 -8.03
CA ASN A 679 -4.60 16.86 -8.16
C ASN A 679 -4.97 15.93 -9.34
N THR A 680 -5.09 16.48 -10.55
CA THR A 680 -5.56 15.75 -11.77
C THR A 680 -4.56 14.71 -12.28
N GLN A 681 -3.33 14.75 -11.77
CA GLN A 681 -2.24 13.82 -12.12
C GLN A 681 -2.17 12.57 -11.22
N LEU A 682 -3.10 12.41 -10.27
CA LEU A 682 -3.11 11.25 -9.36
C LEU A 682 -3.33 9.93 -10.12
N TYR A 683 -2.44 8.97 -9.89
CA TYR A 683 -2.62 7.56 -10.26
C TYR A 683 -2.88 6.66 -9.05
N THR A 684 -2.50 7.08 -7.84
CA THR A 684 -2.76 6.33 -6.60
C THR A 684 -3.29 7.24 -5.51
N LEU A 685 -4.44 6.86 -4.96
CA LEU A 685 -5.04 7.46 -3.78
C LEU A 685 -5.31 6.39 -2.72
N GLN A 686 -4.70 6.54 -1.55
CA GLN A 686 -4.97 5.74 -0.36
C GLN A 686 -5.42 6.68 0.77
N CYS A 687 -6.71 6.63 1.09
CA CYS A 687 -7.36 7.44 2.11
C CYS A 687 -8.17 6.58 3.10
N ASN A 688 -7.89 5.28 3.16
CA ASN A 688 -8.58 4.35 4.05
C ASN A 688 -8.38 4.65 5.55
N ALA A 689 -9.28 4.17 6.41
CA ALA A 689 -9.23 4.43 7.86
C ALA A 689 -9.18 5.93 8.17
N ASN A 690 -10.23 6.64 7.74
CA ASN A 690 -10.51 8.05 8.03
C ASN A 690 -12.02 8.18 8.31
N ASP A 691 -12.52 9.41 8.45
CA ASP A 691 -13.93 9.72 8.69
C ASP A 691 -14.58 10.41 7.46
N ILE A 692 -14.10 10.14 6.24
CA ILE A 692 -14.52 10.84 5.02
C ILE A 692 -15.96 10.46 4.67
N THR A 693 -16.83 11.47 4.53
CA THR A 693 -18.26 11.27 4.21
C THR A 693 -18.58 11.33 2.72
N SER A 694 -17.73 11.98 1.92
CA SER A 694 -17.88 12.11 0.47
C SER A 694 -16.52 12.24 -0.20
N LEU A 695 -16.35 11.60 -1.35
CA LEU A 695 -15.11 11.65 -2.13
C LEU A 695 -15.44 11.81 -3.62
N ASP A 696 -15.01 12.92 -4.21
CA ASP A 696 -15.13 13.19 -5.64
C ASP A 696 -13.80 12.91 -6.34
N VAL A 697 -13.81 11.94 -7.25
CA VAL A 697 -12.66 11.51 -8.07
C VAL A 697 -12.86 11.77 -9.56
N SER A 698 -13.89 12.56 -9.93
CA SER A 698 -14.30 12.76 -11.33
C SER A 698 -13.25 13.44 -12.21
N LEU A 699 -12.30 14.17 -11.59
CA LEU A 699 -11.21 14.87 -12.29
C LEU A 699 -9.89 14.07 -12.32
N GLN A 700 -9.86 12.87 -11.72
CA GLN A 700 -8.68 12.00 -11.65
C GLN A 700 -8.70 10.93 -12.75
N SER A 701 -8.72 11.33 -14.02
CA SER A 701 -8.79 10.38 -15.17
C SER A 701 -7.60 9.40 -15.27
N ASN A 702 -6.47 9.71 -14.62
CA ASN A 702 -5.28 8.86 -14.55
C ASN A 702 -5.29 7.88 -13.37
N LEU A 703 -6.34 7.84 -12.55
CA LEU A 703 -6.39 7.02 -11.34
C LEU A 703 -6.36 5.54 -11.70
N ILE A 704 -5.35 4.82 -11.19
CA ILE A 704 -5.18 3.37 -11.37
C ILE A 704 -5.62 2.64 -10.11
N ARG A 705 -5.34 3.23 -8.93
CA ARG A 705 -5.57 2.63 -7.63
C ARG A 705 -6.29 3.58 -6.66
N LEU A 706 -7.45 3.15 -6.17
CA LEU A 706 -8.21 3.82 -5.12
C LEU A 706 -8.42 2.88 -3.94
N ASN A 707 -7.96 3.28 -2.75
CA ASN A 707 -8.33 2.65 -1.50
C ASN A 707 -8.98 3.68 -0.56
N CYS A 708 -10.28 3.53 -0.32
CA CYS A 708 -11.10 4.35 0.57
C CYS A 708 -11.80 3.50 1.65
N THR A 709 -11.30 2.31 1.95
CA THR A 709 -11.83 1.39 2.98
C THR A 709 -11.91 2.02 4.37
N ASN A 710 -12.86 1.60 5.22
CA ASN A 710 -13.04 2.12 6.58
C ASN A 710 -13.19 3.66 6.59
N ASN A 711 -14.22 4.16 5.92
CA ASN A 711 -14.65 5.56 5.93
C ASN A 711 -16.17 5.62 6.15
N LEU A 712 -16.80 6.77 5.89
CA LEU A 712 -18.24 7.00 6.04
C LEU A 712 -18.92 7.37 4.71
N LEU A 713 -18.38 6.90 3.57
CA LEU A 713 -18.93 7.18 2.24
C LEU A 713 -20.31 6.53 2.07
N THR A 714 -21.26 7.25 1.49
CA THR A 714 -22.62 6.74 1.17
C THR A 714 -22.79 6.33 -0.28
N THR A 715 -21.92 6.81 -1.15
CA THR A 715 -21.87 6.48 -2.58
C THR A 715 -20.42 6.59 -3.06
N ILE A 716 -20.09 5.88 -4.13
CA ILE A 716 -18.83 6.02 -4.84
C ILE A 716 -19.12 6.05 -6.35
N ASP A 717 -18.57 7.04 -7.03
CA ASP A 717 -18.65 7.18 -8.48
C ASP A 717 -17.24 7.24 -9.06
N VAL A 718 -16.90 6.23 -9.85
CA VAL A 718 -15.63 6.11 -10.57
C VAL A 718 -15.82 6.02 -12.09
N THR A 719 -16.98 6.43 -12.60
CA THR A 719 -17.33 6.38 -14.02
C THR A 719 -16.38 7.21 -14.90
N GLN A 720 -15.73 8.22 -14.33
CA GLN A 720 -14.76 9.09 -15.01
C GLN A 720 -13.29 8.65 -14.83
N ASN A 721 -13.06 7.44 -14.31
CA ASN A 721 -11.72 6.90 -14.05
C ASN A 721 -11.42 5.67 -14.93
N PRO A 722 -11.21 5.83 -16.25
CA PRO A 722 -11.12 4.71 -17.20
C PRO A 722 -9.87 3.82 -17.04
N ASN A 723 -8.89 4.26 -16.24
CA ASN A 723 -7.68 3.48 -15.94
C ASN A 723 -7.77 2.73 -14.59
N LEU A 724 -8.88 2.86 -13.86
CA LEU A 724 -9.00 2.34 -12.50
C LEU A 724 -9.11 0.82 -12.53
N SER A 725 -8.10 0.16 -11.98
CA SER A 725 -7.99 -1.30 -11.94
C SER A 725 -8.09 -1.86 -10.53
N TYR A 726 -7.89 -1.03 -9.51
CA TYR A 726 -8.03 -1.42 -8.12
C TYR A 726 -8.93 -0.43 -7.39
N LEU A 727 -10.03 -0.94 -6.83
CA LEU A 727 -10.95 -0.22 -5.96
C LEU A 727 -11.17 -1.04 -4.68
N ASP A 728 -10.75 -0.51 -3.54
CA ASP A 728 -11.20 -1.03 -2.25
C ASP A 728 -11.99 0.06 -1.52
N CYS A 729 -13.30 -0.17 -1.43
CA CYS A 729 -14.25 0.72 -0.76
C CYS A 729 -14.96 0.01 0.40
N SER A 730 -14.37 -1.08 0.91
CA SER A 730 -14.93 -1.91 1.97
C SER A 730 -15.20 -1.13 3.27
N ASN A 731 -16.12 -1.59 4.10
CA ASN A 731 -16.46 -1.02 5.42
C ASN A 731 -16.77 0.50 5.36
N ASN A 732 -17.67 0.89 4.46
CA ASN A 732 -18.25 2.23 4.40
C ASN A 732 -19.78 2.15 4.67
N GLN A 733 -20.54 3.18 4.28
CA GLN A 733 -22.01 3.19 4.27
C GLN A 733 -22.56 3.24 2.84
N ILE A 734 -21.82 2.66 1.87
CA ILE A 734 -22.16 2.76 0.44
C ILE A 734 -23.40 1.90 0.15
N THR A 735 -24.47 2.53 -0.32
CA THR A 735 -25.65 1.84 -0.85
C THR A 735 -25.62 1.73 -2.38
N GLN A 736 -24.93 2.68 -3.05
CA GLN A 736 -24.88 2.76 -4.51
C GLN A 736 -23.44 2.99 -4.99
N SER A 737 -22.99 2.14 -5.92
CA SER A 737 -21.65 2.21 -6.52
C SER A 737 -21.73 2.33 -8.04
N PHE A 738 -21.07 3.33 -8.63
CA PHE A 738 -21.03 3.56 -10.07
C PHE A 738 -19.63 3.29 -10.59
N VAL A 739 -19.43 2.09 -11.16
CA VAL A 739 -18.13 1.59 -11.64
C VAL A 739 -18.04 1.43 -13.16
N LYS A 740 -19.08 1.83 -13.89
CA LYS A 740 -19.19 1.82 -15.35
C LYS A 740 -18.19 2.79 -16.02
N ASN A 741 -16.92 2.42 -16.07
CA ASN A 741 -15.79 3.28 -16.45
C ASN A 741 -15.09 2.86 -17.76
N GLY A 742 -15.51 1.75 -18.38
CA GLY A 742 -15.00 1.25 -19.65
C GLY A 742 -13.63 0.58 -19.59
N ASN A 743 -13.13 0.20 -18.41
CA ASN A 743 -11.83 -0.44 -18.28
C ASN A 743 -11.89 -1.94 -18.64
N THR A 744 -11.37 -2.33 -19.81
CA THR A 744 -11.54 -3.67 -20.41
C THR A 744 -10.48 -4.72 -20.05
N PHE A 745 -9.68 -4.53 -19.00
CA PHE A 745 -8.64 -5.49 -18.55
C PHE A 745 -7.75 -6.07 -19.64
N ILE A 746 -6.81 -5.26 -20.14
CA ILE A 746 -5.58 -5.84 -20.68
C ILE A 746 -4.61 -5.99 -19.50
N THR A 747 -4.37 -7.23 -19.05
CA THR A 747 -3.25 -7.55 -18.16
C THR A 747 -1.92 -7.30 -18.89
N THR A 748 -1.57 -6.04 -19.13
CA THR A 748 -0.21 -5.67 -19.44
C THR A 748 0.53 -5.72 -18.11
N VAL A 749 1.19 -6.86 -17.88
CA VAL A 749 2.21 -6.98 -16.86
C VAL A 749 3.33 -6.02 -17.26
N THR A 750 3.21 -4.75 -16.85
CA THR A 750 4.36 -3.84 -16.84
C THR A 750 5.19 -4.23 -15.64
N GLU A 751 6.51 -4.23 -15.79
CA GLU A 751 7.47 -4.90 -14.91
C GLU A 751 7.51 -4.40 -13.45
N ASP A 752 6.65 -3.45 -13.05
CA ASP A 752 6.74 -2.80 -11.73
C ASP A 752 5.57 -3.09 -10.77
N PHE A 753 4.38 -3.50 -11.21
CA PHE A 753 3.28 -3.86 -10.30
C PHE A 753 2.39 -4.92 -10.94
N SER A 754 2.15 -6.03 -10.23
CA SER A 754 1.09 -6.98 -10.60
C SER A 754 -0.26 -6.32 -10.34
N VAL A 755 -0.73 -5.52 -11.30
CA VAL A 755 -2.03 -4.86 -11.24
C VAL A 755 -3.09 -5.91 -11.57
N PHE A 756 -3.70 -6.48 -10.52
CA PHE A 756 -4.89 -7.32 -10.65
C PHE A 756 -6.11 -6.42 -10.69
N TYR A 757 -7.05 -6.71 -11.58
CA TYR A 757 -8.39 -6.16 -11.46
C TYR A 757 -9.01 -6.63 -10.15
N GLU A 758 -9.28 -5.71 -9.24
CA GLU A 758 -9.83 -6.08 -7.94
C GLU A 758 -10.71 -4.97 -7.37
N PHE A 759 -12.02 -5.21 -7.39
CA PHE A 759 -13.03 -4.36 -6.75
C PHE A 759 -13.57 -5.04 -5.49
N LYS A 760 -13.48 -4.34 -4.34
CA LYS A 760 -13.85 -4.85 -3.02
C LYS A 760 -14.91 -3.99 -2.35
N TYR A 761 -15.99 -4.65 -1.92
CA TYR A 761 -17.20 -4.01 -1.39
C TYR A 761 -17.62 -4.49 0.02
N TYR A 762 -16.88 -5.41 0.64
CA TYR A 762 -17.27 -6.07 1.90
C TYR A 762 -17.62 -5.04 3.00
N GLY A 763 -18.65 -5.30 3.80
CA GLY A 763 -19.02 -4.43 4.94
C GLY A 763 -19.84 -3.19 4.59
N ASN A 764 -20.27 -3.03 3.33
CA ASN A 764 -21.22 -1.99 2.91
C ASN A 764 -22.67 -2.50 2.88
N PRO A 765 -23.67 -1.65 3.15
CA PRO A 765 -25.09 -1.95 2.95
C PRO A 765 -25.49 -1.78 1.47
N MET A 766 -24.80 -2.50 0.57
CA MET A 766 -24.95 -2.31 -0.87
C MET A 766 -26.35 -2.69 -1.37
N GLU A 767 -26.97 -1.80 -2.14
CA GLU A 767 -28.28 -1.96 -2.77
C GLU A 767 -28.15 -2.01 -4.31
N TYR A 768 -27.23 -1.24 -4.89
CA TYR A 768 -27.06 -1.13 -6.34
C TYR A 768 -25.60 -0.94 -6.77
N ILE A 769 -25.20 -1.65 -7.83
CA ILE A 769 -23.91 -1.47 -8.50
C ILE A 769 -24.18 -1.26 -10.00
N CYS A 770 -23.82 -0.09 -10.52
CA CYS A 770 -23.77 0.13 -11.95
C CYS A 770 -22.39 -0.22 -12.49
N ALA A 771 -22.32 -1.19 -13.40
CA ALA A 771 -21.06 -1.67 -13.98
C ALA A 771 -21.12 -1.70 -15.51
N ASP A 772 -19.98 -1.95 -16.16
CA ASP A 772 -19.98 -2.28 -17.57
C ASP A 772 -20.49 -3.70 -17.81
N ASP A 773 -21.13 -3.92 -18.97
CA ASP A 773 -21.84 -5.17 -19.28
C ASP A 773 -20.91 -6.40 -19.17
N PHE A 774 -19.65 -6.23 -19.61
CA PHE A 774 -18.62 -7.27 -19.54
C PHE A 774 -18.10 -7.57 -18.12
N GLU A 775 -18.35 -6.70 -17.13
CA GLU A 775 -17.89 -6.85 -15.74
C GLU A 775 -18.95 -7.49 -14.83
N ILE A 776 -20.23 -7.46 -15.23
CA ILE A 776 -21.37 -7.86 -14.38
C ILE A 776 -21.19 -9.29 -13.84
N ASP A 777 -20.83 -10.26 -14.69
CA ASP A 777 -20.66 -11.65 -14.28
C ASP A 777 -19.51 -11.83 -13.27
N GLU A 778 -18.41 -11.09 -13.47
CA GLU A 778 -17.24 -11.14 -12.62
C GLU A 778 -17.52 -10.50 -11.24
N ILE A 779 -18.21 -9.36 -11.23
CA ILE A 779 -18.70 -8.71 -10.01
C ILE A 779 -19.62 -9.67 -9.25
N ASN A 780 -20.65 -10.22 -9.90
CA ASN A 780 -21.59 -11.16 -9.27
C ASN A 780 -20.89 -12.39 -8.69
N THR A 781 -19.88 -12.93 -9.37
CA THR A 781 -19.11 -14.10 -8.89
C THR A 781 -18.24 -13.78 -7.67
N ARG A 782 -17.71 -12.55 -7.59
CA ARG A 782 -16.84 -12.10 -6.49
C ARG A 782 -17.60 -11.47 -5.33
N MET A 783 -18.86 -11.12 -5.56
CA MET A 783 -19.69 -10.52 -4.54
C MET A 783 -19.86 -11.47 -3.35
N PRO A 784 -19.75 -10.95 -2.11
CA PRO A 784 -19.90 -11.77 -0.92
C PRO A 784 -21.33 -12.31 -0.84
N SER A 785 -21.52 -13.56 -0.43
CA SER A 785 -22.85 -14.19 -0.35
C SER A 785 -23.86 -13.49 0.58
N ASN A 786 -23.39 -12.58 1.44
CA ASN A 786 -24.21 -11.78 2.33
C ASN A 786 -24.63 -10.41 1.75
N ILE A 787 -24.18 -10.06 0.54
CA ILE A 787 -24.60 -8.84 -0.16
C ILE A 787 -25.58 -9.23 -1.26
N ASN A 788 -26.78 -8.67 -1.19
CA ASN A 788 -27.79 -8.77 -2.25
C ASN A 788 -27.96 -7.37 -2.84
N ALA A 789 -27.21 -7.05 -3.88
CA ALA A 789 -27.28 -5.78 -4.61
C ALA A 789 -27.70 -6.03 -6.07
N ALA A 790 -28.49 -5.13 -6.64
CA ALA A 790 -28.82 -5.17 -8.07
C ALA A 790 -27.59 -4.72 -8.88
N VAL A 791 -27.16 -5.51 -9.86
CA VAL A 791 -25.99 -5.22 -10.70
C VAL A 791 -26.43 -5.15 -12.17
N ASN A 792 -26.35 -3.97 -12.78
CA ASN A 792 -26.71 -3.76 -14.19
C ASN A 792 -25.99 -2.53 -14.78
N THR A 793 -26.33 -2.16 -16.02
CA THR A 793 -25.72 -1.02 -16.73
C THR A 793 -26.56 0.27 -16.67
N TYR A 794 -27.70 0.28 -15.98
CA TYR A 794 -28.77 1.28 -16.17
C TYR A 794 -28.54 2.66 -15.51
N CYS A 795 -27.36 2.92 -14.94
CA CYS A 795 -26.99 4.28 -14.53
C CYS A 795 -26.71 5.21 -15.71
N SER A 796 -26.35 4.65 -16.88
CA SER A 796 -26.25 5.36 -18.15
C SER A 796 -26.45 4.39 -19.32
N PHE A 797 -27.19 4.83 -20.34
CA PHE A 797 -27.42 4.04 -21.57
C PHE A 797 -26.29 4.19 -22.60
N THR A 798 -25.23 4.95 -22.27
CA THR A 798 -23.96 4.96 -23.00
C THR A 798 -22.94 4.02 -22.33
N PRO A 799 -22.06 3.35 -23.08
CA PRO A 799 -20.95 2.58 -22.51
C PRO A 799 -20.05 3.43 -21.62
N GLY A 800 -19.38 2.79 -20.65
CA GLY A 800 -18.33 3.44 -19.87
C GLY A 800 -17.09 3.73 -20.73
N GLY A 801 -16.30 4.71 -20.32
CA GLY A 801 -15.02 5.05 -20.97
C GLY A 801 -15.18 5.71 -22.34
N SER A 802 -14.23 5.45 -23.25
CA SER A 802 -14.31 5.92 -24.63
C SER A 802 -15.25 5.03 -25.44
N TYR A 803 -16.17 5.64 -26.20
CA TYR A 803 -17.10 4.92 -27.04
C TYR A 803 -17.35 5.64 -28.37
N ASN A 804 -17.69 4.85 -29.38
CA ASN A 804 -18.13 5.30 -30.69
C ASN A 804 -19.66 5.40 -30.73
N THR A 805 -20.18 6.35 -31.50
CA THR A 805 -21.63 6.57 -31.67
C THR A 805 -21.99 6.56 -33.15
N ILE A 806 -23.03 5.81 -33.50
CA ILE A 806 -23.70 5.89 -34.80
C ILE A 806 -25.13 6.35 -34.54
N GLU A 807 -25.55 7.44 -35.17
CA GLU A 807 -26.86 8.03 -34.93
C GLU A 807 -27.51 8.52 -36.22
N GLY A 808 -28.81 8.74 -36.21
CA GLY A 808 -29.47 9.39 -37.32
C GLY A 808 -30.99 9.29 -37.26
N THR A 809 -31.61 9.51 -38.42
CA THR A 809 -33.07 9.50 -38.56
C THR A 809 -33.52 8.63 -39.72
N VAL A 810 -34.70 8.04 -39.57
CA VAL A 810 -35.40 7.34 -40.65
C VAL A 810 -36.71 8.06 -40.93
N ARG A 811 -36.91 8.45 -42.19
CA ARG A 811 -38.10 9.20 -42.64
C ARG A 811 -38.71 8.57 -43.88
N TYR A 812 -40.00 8.85 -44.09
CA TYR A 812 -40.76 8.39 -45.24
C TYR A 812 -41.02 9.53 -46.23
N ASP A 813 -40.38 9.45 -47.39
CA ASP A 813 -40.57 10.38 -48.50
C ASP A 813 -41.80 9.97 -49.31
N ALA A 814 -42.94 10.54 -48.91
CA ALA A 814 -44.22 10.34 -49.58
C ALA A 814 -44.31 11.06 -50.93
N ASN A 815 -43.52 12.11 -51.14
CA ASN A 815 -43.71 13.07 -52.22
C ASN A 815 -42.64 12.98 -53.33
N GLY A 816 -41.60 12.18 -53.12
CA GLY A 816 -40.51 11.91 -54.05
C GLY A 816 -39.45 13.00 -54.11
N ASN A 817 -39.34 13.88 -53.11
CA ASN A 817 -38.33 14.95 -53.06
C ASN A 817 -37.08 14.59 -52.25
N GLY A 818 -36.99 13.36 -51.76
CA GLY A 818 -35.98 12.90 -50.82
C GLY A 818 -36.33 13.28 -49.38
N CYS A 819 -35.85 12.48 -48.42
CA CYS A 819 -36.24 12.62 -47.01
C CYS A 819 -35.69 13.90 -46.38
N ASP A 820 -36.55 14.91 -46.23
CA ASP A 820 -36.29 16.16 -45.53
C ASP A 820 -36.99 16.21 -44.15
N VAL A 821 -36.74 17.27 -43.39
CA VAL A 821 -37.25 17.41 -42.01
C VAL A 821 -38.78 17.54 -41.93
N SER A 822 -39.46 17.83 -43.05
CA SER A 822 -40.91 17.91 -43.15
C SER A 822 -41.57 16.56 -43.47
N ASP A 823 -40.79 15.56 -43.89
CA ASP A 823 -41.29 14.20 -44.08
C ASP A 823 -41.56 13.49 -42.76
N ASN A 824 -42.53 12.58 -42.77
CA ASN A 824 -42.95 11.85 -41.59
C ASN A 824 -41.83 10.93 -41.09
N ALA A 825 -41.64 10.91 -39.78
CA ALA A 825 -40.75 9.97 -39.11
C ALA A 825 -41.25 8.53 -39.24
N TYR A 826 -40.35 7.59 -39.46
CA TYR A 826 -40.68 6.17 -39.40
C TYR A 826 -40.48 5.69 -37.95
N GLN A 827 -41.59 5.36 -37.28
CA GLN A 827 -41.60 4.92 -35.88
C GLN A 827 -41.35 3.43 -35.74
N TYR A 828 -40.58 3.03 -34.72
CA TYR A 828 -40.34 1.64 -34.32
C TYR A 828 -39.76 0.74 -35.44
N LEU A 829 -38.97 1.31 -36.35
CA LEU A 829 -38.25 0.54 -37.37
C LEU A 829 -37.01 -0.10 -36.75
N ASN A 830 -36.85 -1.40 -36.90
CA ASN A 830 -35.61 -2.08 -36.50
C ASN A 830 -34.46 -1.71 -37.42
N LEU A 831 -33.33 -1.31 -36.85
CA LEU A 831 -32.04 -1.19 -37.51
C LEU A 831 -31.09 -2.23 -36.91
N ASN A 832 -30.44 -3.00 -37.77
CA ASN A 832 -29.45 -4.00 -37.39
C ASN A 832 -28.04 -3.46 -37.61
N LEU A 833 -27.24 -3.42 -36.54
CA LEU A 833 -25.82 -3.11 -36.59
C LEU A 833 -25.02 -4.40 -36.41
N THR A 834 -24.39 -4.86 -37.49
CA THR A 834 -23.58 -6.09 -37.49
C THR A 834 -22.09 -5.75 -37.51
N ASN A 835 -21.32 -6.27 -36.56
CA ASN A 835 -19.87 -6.07 -36.50
C ASN A 835 -19.11 -7.11 -37.37
N SER A 836 -17.79 -7.00 -37.43
CA SER A 836 -16.94 -7.91 -38.22
C SER A 836 -16.91 -9.37 -37.73
N THR A 837 -17.38 -9.65 -36.52
CA THR A 837 -17.52 -11.01 -35.95
C THR A 837 -18.90 -11.63 -36.21
N ASN A 838 -19.77 -10.95 -36.97
CA ASN A 838 -21.18 -11.30 -37.23
C ASN A 838 -22.09 -11.25 -36.00
N GLU A 839 -21.71 -10.52 -34.96
CA GLU A 839 -22.62 -10.19 -33.86
C GLU A 839 -23.49 -9.01 -34.30
N THR A 840 -24.80 -9.15 -34.09
CA THR A 840 -25.79 -8.14 -34.48
C THR A 840 -26.47 -7.59 -33.24
N SER A 841 -26.44 -6.27 -33.09
CA SER A 841 -27.30 -5.53 -32.16
C SER A 841 -28.42 -4.87 -32.95
N THR A 842 -29.65 -4.97 -32.46
CA THR A 842 -30.81 -4.33 -33.08
C THR A 842 -31.28 -3.17 -32.21
N VAL A 843 -31.53 -2.01 -32.83
CA VAL A 843 -32.18 -0.86 -32.19
C VAL A 843 -33.38 -0.43 -33.02
N ALA A 844 -34.52 -0.20 -32.37
CA ALA A 844 -35.69 0.35 -33.03
C ALA A 844 -35.66 1.89 -33.01
N THR A 845 -36.15 2.54 -34.08
CA THR A 845 -36.34 4.00 -34.06
C THR A 845 -37.34 4.43 -32.99
N LYS A 846 -37.07 5.57 -32.36
CA LYS A 846 -38.01 6.25 -31.45
C LYS A 846 -39.21 6.79 -32.23
N ASN A 847 -40.21 7.31 -31.51
CA ASN A 847 -41.46 7.86 -32.10
C ASN A 847 -41.22 9.05 -33.05
N ASP A 848 -40.06 9.70 -32.99
CA ASP A 848 -39.64 10.78 -33.87
C ASP A 848 -38.73 10.32 -35.02
N GLY A 849 -38.54 9.00 -35.17
CA GLY A 849 -37.73 8.38 -36.21
C GLY A 849 -36.23 8.43 -35.94
N THR A 850 -35.79 8.92 -34.78
CA THR A 850 -34.38 8.94 -34.39
C THR A 850 -33.91 7.58 -33.89
N TYR A 851 -32.62 7.28 -34.06
CA TYR A 851 -31.97 6.11 -33.49
C TYR A 851 -30.52 6.45 -33.12
N SER A 852 -29.97 5.71 -32.15
CA SER A 852 -28.56 5.78 -31.79
C SER A 852 -28.03 4.41 -31.34
N PHE A 853 -26.79 4.11 -31.73
CA PHE A 853 -25.99 2.99 -31.26
C PHE A 853 -24.77 3.54 -30.55
N HIS A 854 -24.40 2.92 -29.43
CA HIS A 854 -23.21 3.25 -28.66
C HIS A 854 -22.42 1.97 -28.36
N PHE A 855 -21.11 1.96 -28.63
CA PHE A 855 -20.25 0.79 -28.42
C PHE A 855 -18.80 1.21 -28.17
N SER A 856 -18.05 0.43 -27.40
CA SER A 856 -16.69 0.79 -26.95
C SER A 856 -15.57 0.40 -27.92
N ASP A 857 -15.85 -0.48 -28.89
CA ASP A 857 -14.83 -1.07 -29.75
C ASP A 857 -14.66 -0.35 -31.10
N ASP A 858 -13.41 -0.22 -31.53
CA ASP A 858 -13.06 0.12 -32.90
C ASP A 858 -13.27 -1.09 -33.83
N GLY A 859 -13.73 -0.85 -35.05
CA GLY A 859 -13.97 -1.89 -36.02
C GLY A 859 -14.89 -1.48 -37.16
N VAL A 860 -15.12 -2.44 -38.06
CA VAL A 860 -16.03 -2.29 -39.21
C VAL A 860 -17.41 -2.79 -38.82
N TYR A 861 -18.39 -1.91 -38.97
CA TYR A 861 -19.81 -2.15 -38.68
C TYR A 861 -20.65 -1.97 -39.94
N THR A 862 -21.67 -2.80 -40.11
CA THR A 862 -22.66 -2.68 -41.19
C THR A 862 -24.03 -2.40 -40.60
N LEU A 863 -24.57 -1.22 -40.89
CA LEU A 863 -25.89 -0.78 -40.46
C LEU A 863 -26.93 -1.03 -41.56
N THR A 864 -27.97 -1.80 -41.24
CA THR A 864 -29.02 -2.23 -42.19
C THR A 864 -30.42 -2.03 -41.59
N PRO A 865 -31.29 -1.19 -42.18
CA PRO A 865 -32.69 -1.09 -41.77
C PRO A 865 -33.50 -2.32 -42.18
N GLU A 866 -34.42 -2.75 -41.33
CA GLU A 866 -35.27 -3.92 -41.54
C GLU A 866 -36.74 -3.52 -41.64
N LEU A 867 -37.29 -3.52 -42.86
CA LEU A 867 -38.68 -3.14 -43.14
C LEU A 867 -39.65 -4.27 -42.82
N GLU A 868 -40.77 -3.96 -42.14
CA GLU A 868 -41.86 -4.91 -41.89
C GLU A 868 -42.43 -5.48 -43.21
N ASN A 869 -42.65 -4.61 -44.20
CA ASN A 869 -43.19 -4.94 -45.52
C ASN A 869 -42.18 -4.56 -46.64
N PRO A 870 -41.11 -5.33 -46.87
CA PRO A 870 -40.06 -4.99 -47.83
C PRO A 870 -40.52 -5.04 -49.29
N SER A 871 -41.69 -5.62 -49.57
CA SER A 871 -42.33 -5.54 -50.89
C SER A 871 -42.96 -4.17 -51.16
N TYR A 872 -43.43 -3.46 -50.13
CA TYR A 872 -44.21 -2.22 -50.25
C TYR A 872 -43.35 -0.98 -50.30
N PHE A 873 -42.12 -1.06 -49.76
CA PHE A 873 -41.24 0.08 -49.61
C PHE A 873 -39.81 -0.28 -49.98
N THR A 874 -39.04 0.72 -50.40
CA THR A 874 -37.59 0.60 -50.55
C THR A 874 -36.89 1.59 -49.63
N VAL A 875 -35.72 1.20 -49.13
CA VAL A 875 -34.88 2.01 -48.25
C VAL A 875 -33.59 2.43 -48.95
N SER A 876 -33.20 3.70 -48.80
CA SER A 876 -31.98 4.26 -49.38
C SER A 876 -31.14 5.01 -48.33
N PRO A 877 -29.85 4.68 -48.17
CA PRO A 877 -29.18 3.49 -48.72
C PRO A 877 -29.74 2.19 -48.13
N ALA A 878 -29.57 1.04 -48.81
CA ALA A 878 -30.06 -0.25 -48.30
C ALA A 878 -29.29 -0.74 -47.06
N SER A 879 -27.99 -0.42 -47.01
CA SER A 879 -27.13 -0.59 -45.85
C SER A 879 -25.92 0.34 -45.98
N VAL A 880 -25.20 0.56 -44.88
CA VAL A 880 -23.98 1.38 -44.83
C VAL A 880 -22.91 0.67 -44.01
N THR A 881 -21.68 0.70 -44.49
CA THR A 881 -20.51 0.23 -43.75
C THR A 881 -19.75 1.42 -43.17
N ILE A 882 -19.44 1.34 -41.89
CA ILE A 882 -18.79 2.38 -41.08
C ILE A 882 -17.57 1.74 -40.42
N ASP A 883 -16.41 2.39 -40.46
CA ASP A 883 -15.15 1.83 -39.96
C ASP A 883 -14.52 2.78 -38.93
N PHE A 884 -14.58 2.42 -37.64
CA PHE A 884 -13.87 3.14 -36.59
C PHE A 884 -12.47 2.55 -36.39
N PRO A 885 -11.40 3.36 -36.25
CA PRO A 885 -11.42 4.82 -36.07
C PRO A 885 -11.23 5.63 -37.36
N THR A 886 -11.37 5.01 -38.55
CA THR A 886 -11.23 5.70 -39.85
C THR A 886 -12.29 6.81 -40.03
N ASP A 887 -13.52 6.51 -39.64
CA ASP A 887 -14.65 7.42 -39.59
C ASP A 887 -14.71 8.16 -38.24
N THR A 888 -15.25 9.38 -38.24
CA THR A 888 -15.37 10.20 -37.03
C THR A 888 -16.60 9.85 -36.21
N SER A 889 -16.44 9.65 -34.90
CA SER A 889 -17.54 9.52 -33.94
C SER A 889 -17.96 10.89 -33.38
N PRO A 890 -19.25 11.22 -33.26
CA PRO A 890 -20.41 10.45 -33.73
C PRO A 890 -20.52 10.45 -35.27
N PHE A 891 -20.93 9.31 -35.84
CA PHE A 891 -21.20 9.16 -37.27
C PHE A 891 -22.72 9.26 -37.53
N THR A 892 -23.13 10.26 -38.31
CA THR A 892 -24.54 10.46 -38.64
C THR A 892 -24.93 9.74 -39.93
N GLN A 893 -25.86 8.79 -39.85
CA GLN A 893 -26.41 8.09 -41.02
C GLN A 893 -27.95 8.24 -41.07
N ASN A 894 -28.49 8.86 -42.11
CA ASN A 894 -29.94 8.93 -42.30
C ASN A 894 -30.42 7.90 -43.32
N PHE A 895 -31.63 7.36 -43.14
CA PHE A 895 -32.26 6.46 -44.10
C PHE A 895 -33.56 7.05 -44.62
N CYS A 896 -33.78 6.87 -45.92
CA CYS A 896 -34.98 7.36 -46.58
C CYS A 896 -35.82 6.19 -47.09
N ILE A 897 -37.08 6.14 -46.65
CA ILE A 897 -38.06 5.14 -47.07
C ILE A 897 -38.92 5.74 -48.18
N THR A 898 -39.05 5.03 -49.29
CA THR A 898 -39.89 5.44 -50.42
C THR A 898 -40.87 4.32 -50.80
N PRO A 899 -42.07 4.66 -51.28
CA PRO A 899 -43.07 3.66 -51.68
C PRO A 899 -42.63 2.90 -52.94
N ASN A 900 -42.83 1.58 -52.95
CA ASN A 900 -42.57 0.69 -54.08
C ASN A 900 -43.88 0.28 -54.78
N GLY A 901 -44.58 1.24 -55.37
CA GLY A 901 -45.88 1.01 -55.98
C GLY A 901 -47.04 1.35 -55.05
N ILE A 902 -48.24 0.90 -55.42
CA ILE A 902 -49.50 1.22 -54.75
C ILE A 902 -49.92 -0.03 -53.97
N HIS A 903 -49.86 0.06 -52.65
CA HIS A 903 -50.22 -0.98 -51.72
C HIS A 903 -51.17 -0.38 -50.68
N ASN A 904 -52.32 -1.01 -50.46
CA ASN A 904 -53.25 -0.64 -49.40
C ASN A 904 -53.16 -1.71 -48.32
N ASP A 905 -52.95 -1.30 -47.08
CA ASP A 905 -52.78 -2.21 -45.96
C ASP A 905 -53.07 -1.43 -44.66
N ILE A 906 -54.07 -1.86 -43.89
CA ILE A 906 -54.49 -1.24 -42.64
C ILE A 906 -54.61 -2.29 -41.54
N ASP A 907 -54.08 -1.93 -40.37
CA ASP A 907 -54.03 -2.78 -39.18
C ASP A 907 -54.86 -2.17 -38.06
N VAL A 908 -55.51 -3.02 -37.27
CA VAL A 908 -56.18 -2.63 -36.04
C VAL A 908 -55.73 -3.52 -34.89
N THR A 909 -55.52 -2.92 -33.73
CA THR A 909 -55.15 -3.60 -32.48
C THR A 909 -56.01 -3.06 -31.34
N LEU A 910 -56.50 -3.93 -30.47
CA LEU A 910 -57.27 -3.55 -29.28
C LEU A 910 -56.50 -3.89 -28.01
N LEU A 911 -56.26 -2.88 -27.18
CA LEU A 911 -55.42 -2.93 -25.99
C LEU A 911 -56.23 -2.69 -24.71
N PRO A 912 -56.11 -3.55 -23.68
CA PRO A 912 -56.66 -3.29 -22.35
C PRO A 912 -55.70 -2.41 -21.53
N VAL A 913 -56.05 -1.13 -21.34
CA VAL A 913 -55.18 -0.16 -20.63
C VAL A 913 -55.05 -0.51 -19.15
N ASN A 914 -56.16 -0.89 -18.51
CA ASN A 914 -56.16 -1.41 -17.15
C ASN A 914 -56.80 -2.81 -17.08
N VAL A 915 -56.70 -3.45 -15.91
CA VAL A 915 -57.29 -4.78 -15.67
C VAL A 915 -58.81 -4.71 -15.55
N ALA A 916 -59.50 -5.68 -16.13
CA ALA A 916 -60.94 -5.84 -15.98
C ALA A 916 -61.29 -6.36 -14.58
N ARG A 917 -62.03 -5.58 -13.79
CA ARG A 917 -62.48 -5.93 -12.44
C ARG A 917 -64.00 -5.84 -12.33
N PRO A 918 -64.69 -6.81 -11.72
CA PRO A 918 -66.15 -6.76 -11.56
C PRO A 918 -66.61 -5.50 -10.81
N GLY A 919 -67.56 -4.75 -11.36
CA GLY A 919 -68.16 -3.56 -10.74
C GLY A 919 -67.32 -2.28 -10.85
N PHE A 920 -66.26 -2.27 -11.65
CA PHE A 920 -65.42 -1.09 -11.90
C PHE A 920 -65.41 -0.72 -13.39
N GLU A 921 -65.02 0.53 -13.67
CA GLU A 921 -64.72 0.97 -15.03
C GLU A 921 -63.39 0.37 -15.51
N SER A 922 -63.38 -0.09 -16.76
CA SER A 922 -62.24 -0.63 -17.50
C SER A 922 -62.00 0.23 -18.73
N ASN A 923 -60.75 0.63 -18.94
CA ASN A 923 -60.30 1.50 -20.02
C ASN A 923 -59.61 0.67 -21.10
N TYR A 924 -59.94 0.97 -22.34
CA TYR A 924 -59.44 0.29 -23.52
C TYR A 924 -58.96 1.30 -24.56
N LYS A 925 -58.06 0.85 -25.42
CA LYS A 925 -57.52 1.63 -26.52
C LYS A 925 -57.53 0.81 -27.80
N ILE A 926 -58.14 1.33 -28.86
CA ILE A 926 -57.96 0.81 -30.22
C ILE A 926 -56.87 1.63 -30.88
N VAL A 927 -55.80 0.97 -31.32
CA VAL A 927 -54.76 1.55 -32.15
C VAL A 927 -54.98 1.05 -33.57
N TYR A 928 -54.93 1.95 -34.54
CA TYR A 928 -55.05 1.58 -35.95
C TYR A 928 -54.02 2.29 -36.78
N LYS A 929 -53.40 1.55 -37.69
CA LYS A 929 -52.21 1.98 -38.44
C LYS A 929 -52.39 1.72 -39.92
N ASN A 930 -51.89 2.63 -40.75
CA ASN A 930 -51.75 2.38 -42.18
C ASN A 930 -50.35 1.83 -42.47
N LYS A 931 -50.28 0.56 -42.86
CA LYS A 931 -49.05 -0.14 -43.27
C LYS A 931 -48.80 -0.07 -44.78
N GLY A 932 -49.78 0.43 -45.54
CA GLY A 932 -49.72 0.59 -46.99
C GLY A 932 -49.02 1.86 -47.44
N SER A 933 -48.84 2.00 -48.75
CA SER A 933 -48.14 3.12 -49.38
C SER A 933 -49.05 4.28 -49.80
N THR A 934 -50.37 4.19 -49.56
CA THR A 934 -51.34 5.24 -49.91
C THR A 934 -52.14 5.73 -48.71
N THR A 935 -52.69 6.93 -48.79
CA THR A 935 -53.59 7.47 -47.76
C THR A 935 -54.98 6.83 -47.83
N LEU A 936 -55.49 6.32 -46.71
CA LEU A 936 -56.76 5.58 -46.64
C LEU A 936 -57.78 6.25 -45.70
N SER A 937 -59.06 5.95 -45.89
CA SER A 937 -60.17 6.45 -45.07
C SER A 937 -61.27 5.40 -44.98
N GLY A 938 -61.85 5.21 -43.80
CA GLY A 938 -62.98 4.30 -43.61
C GLY A 938 -63.49 4.28 -42.18
N ALA A 939 -63.78 3.10 -41.65
CA ALA A 939 -64.43 2.94 -40.37
C ALA A 939 -63.85 1.80 -39.54
N ILE A 940 -63.88 1.97 -38.23
CA ILE A 940 -63.50 0.97 -37.21
C ILE A 940 -64.77 0.54 -36.50
N ASN A 941 -64.98 -0.76 -36.35
CA ASN A 941 -66.12 -1.35 -35.67
C ASN A 941 -65.65 -2.26 -34.54
N LEU A 942 -66.11 -1.98 -33.33
CA LEU A 942 -65.89 -2.80 -32.14
C LEU A 942 -67.17 -3.59 -31.83
N MET A 943 -67.02 -4.88 -31.60
CA MET A 943 -68.03 -5.77 -31.02
C MET A 943 -67.63 -6.13 -29.59
N PHE A 944 -68.59 -6.14 -28.67
CA PHE A 944 -68.38 -6.47 -27.25
C PHE A 944 -69.63 -7.13 -26.64
N GLU A 945 -69.50 -7.69 -25.44
CA GLU A 945 -70.57 -8.42 -24.76
C GLU A 945 -71.45 -7.50 -23.89
N ASP A 946 -72.46 -6.85 -24.50
CA ASP A 946 -73.42 -5.94 -23.84
C ASP A 946 -74.12 -6.52 -22.59
N ASP A 947 -74.25 -7.84 -22.48
CA ASP A 947 -74.84 -8.48 -21.29
C ASP A 947 -74.01 -8.23 -20.01
N VAL A 948 -72.68 -8.09 -20.12
CA VAL A 948 -71.74 -8.02 -18.98
C VAL A 948 -70.99 -6.70 -18.85
N MET A 949 -71.14 -5.78 -19.80
CA MET A 949 -70.49 -4.47 -19.79
C MET A 949 -71.28 -3.40 -20.53
N ASP A 950 -71.17 -2.15 -20.05
CA ASP A 950 -71.84 -0.98 -20.63
C ASP A 950 -70.82 0.07 -21.10
N PHE A 951 -71.06 0.72 -22.24
CA PHE A 951 -70.23 1.84 -22.70
C PHE A 951 -70.41 3.11 -21.84
N VAL A 952 -69.29 3.75 -21.49
CA VAL A 952 -69.26 4.99 -20.68
C VAL A 952 -68.86 6.21 -21.52
N THR A 953 -67.63 6.22 -22.05
CA THR A 953 -67.08 7.35 -22.81
C THR A 953 -66.08 6.90 -23.87
N SER A 954 -65.89 7.71 -24.92
CA SER A 954 -64.81 7.52 -25.90
C SER A 954 -64.28 8.84 -26.44
N ASN A 955 -63.02 8.82 -26.85
CA ASN A 955 -62.35 9.88 -27.58
C ASN A 955 -61.50 9.26 -28.69
N PRO A 956 -61.74 9.59 -29.98
CA PRO A 956 -62.77 10.48 -30.52
C PRO A 956 -64.21 9.96 -30.30
N THR A 957 -65.19 10.85 -30.48
CA THR A 957 -66.62 10.52 -30.31
C THR A 957 -67.09 9.46 -31.32
N ILE A 958 -67.91 8.53 -30.87
CA ILE A 958 -68.54 7.47 -31.69
C ILE A 958 -69.36 8.07 -32.85
N ALA A 959 -69.27 7.43 -34.03
CA ALA A 959 -70.09 7.75 -35.19
C ALA A 959 -71.44 7.02 -35.17
N THR A 960 -71.45 5.73 -34.83
CA THR A 960 -72.66 4.89 -34.71
C THR A 960 -72.58 3.99 -33.47
N GLN A 961 -73.66 3.90 -32.70
CA GLN A 961 -73.76 3.04 -31.51
C GLN A 961 -74.96 2.09 -31.64
N ALA A 962 -74.72 0.80 -31.45
CA ALA A 962 -75.72 -0.25 -31.24
C ALA A 962 -75.52 -0.87 -29.83
N LEU A 963 -76.37 -1.83 -29.43
CA LEU A 963 -76.28 -2.47 -28.11
C LEU A 963 -74.90 -3.13 -27.91
N ASN A 964 -74.50 -4.03 -28.80
CA ASN A 964 -73.25 -4.79 -28.71
C ASN A 964 -72.16 -4.30 -29.66
N SER A 965 -72.25 -3.06 -30.17
CA SER A 965 -71.31 -2.56 -31.17
C SER A 965 -71.12 -1.04 -31.18
N LEU A 966 -69.87 -0.60 -31.31
CA LEU A 966 -69.46 0.80 -31.45
C LEU A 966 -68.71 1.01 -32.78
N GLN A 967 -68.98 2.11 -33.49
CA GLN A 967 -68.30 2.43 -34.74
C GLN A 967 -67.73 3.85 -34.75
N TRP A 968 -66.52 3.99 -35.27
CA TRP A 968 -65.85 5.28 -35.53
C TRP A 968 -65.48 5.39 -37.01
N ASN A 969 -65.39 6.63 -37.51
CA ASN A 969 -64.88 6.90 -38.86
C ASN A 969 -63.49 7.54 -38.78
N TYR A 970 -62.60 7.17 -39.67
CA TYR A 970 -61.30 7.83 -39.85
C TYR A 970 -61.14 8.32 -41.28
N THR A 971 -60.46 9.47 -41.44
CA THR A 971 -60.21 10.08 -42.75
C THR A 971 -58.76 10.46 -42.90
N ASN A 972 -58.25 10.33 -44.12
CA ASN A 972 -56.87 10.66 -44.51
C ASN A 972 -55.81 10.09 -43.56
N LEU A 973 -55.86 8.78 -43.28
CA LEU A 973 -54.79 8.09 -42.54
C LEU A 973 -53.60 7.89 -43.49
N ALA A 974 -52.52 8.64 -43.29
CA ALA A 974 -51.33 8.62 -44.13
C ALA A 974 -50.52 7.33 -43.93
N PRO A 975 -49.65 6.92 -44.89
CA PRO A 975 -48.73 5.81 -44.70
C PRO A 975 -47.90 5.94 -43.42
N PHE A 976 -47.77 4.84 -42.67
CA PHE A 976 -47.13 4.74 -41.36
C PHE A 976 -47.76 5.57 -40.24
N GLU A 977 -48.85 6.31 -40.50
CA GLU A 977 -49.59 7.01 -39.45
C GLU A 977 -50.37 6.01 -38.60
N SER A 978 -50.17 6.10 -37.29
CA SER A 978 -51.00 5.43 -36.28
C SER A 978 -51.91 6.45 -35.60
N ARG A 979 -53.15 6.05 -35.31
CA ARG A 979 -54.10 6.83 -34.52
C ARG A 979 -54.75 5.94 -33.45
N GLU A 980 -55.27 6.58 -32.41
CA GLU A 980 -55.87 5.91 -31.27
C GLU A 980 -57.31 6.33 -31.02
N ILE A 981 -58.11 5.38 -30.53
CA ILE A 981 -59.42 5.59 -29.92
C ILE A 981 -59.36 5.06 -28.50
N VAL A 982 -59.52 5.93 -27.51
CA VAL A 982 -59.63 5.53 -26.10
C VAL A 982 -61.10 5.45 -25.74
N PHE A 983 -61.51 4.37 -25.07
CA PHE A 983 -62.89 4.20 -24.59
C PHE A 983 -62.96 3.50 -23.24
N THR A 984 -64.04 3.75 -22.51
CA THR A 984 -64.27 3.25 -21.15
C THR A 984 -65.55 2.42 -21.13
N MET A 985 -65.47 1.23 -20.53
CA MET A 985 -66.59 0.32 -20.30
C MET A 985 -66.80 0.15 -18.80
N ASN A 986 -68.04 0.20 -18.32
CA ASN A 986 -68.39 -0.17 -16.96
C ASN A 986 -68.72 -1.67 -16.91
N LEU A 987 -68.02 -2.43 -16.08
CA LEU A 987 -68.19 -3.88 -15.97
C LEU A 987 -69.22 -4.24 -14.90
N ASN A 988 -70.07 -5.25 -15.16
CA ASN A 988 -71.05 -5.72 -14.18
C ASN A 988 -70.38 -6.18 -12.88
N SER A 989 -71.05 -5.95 -11.75
CA SER A 989 -70.68 -6.49 -10.45
C SER A 989 -71.10 -7.96 -10.32
N PRO A 990 -70.56 -8.70 -9.33
CA PRO A 990 -71.00 -10.07 -9.06
C PRO A 990 -72.47 -10.18 -8.58
N THR A 991 -73.13 -9.04 -8.35
CA THR A 991 -74.52 -8.95 -7.88
C THR A 991 -75.52 -8.53 -8.96
N ASP A 992 -75.06 -8.20 -10.17
CA ASP A 992 -75.93 -7.80 -11.28
C ASP A 992 -76.59 -9.00 -11.98
N SER A 993 -77.56 -8.74 -12.86
CA SER A 993 -78.36 -9.78 -13.53
C SER A 993 -77.56 -10.73 -14.42
N PHE A 994 -76.44 -10.27 -14.96
CA PHE A 994 -75.41 -11.06 -15.62
C PHE A 994 -74.11 -10.83 -14.86
N PRO A 995 -73.87 -11.61 -13.78
CA PRO A 995 -72.77 -11.33 -12.87
C PRO A 995 -71.44 -11.67 -13.53
N LEU A 996 -70.49 -10.75 -13.41
CA LEU A 996 -69.11 -10.99 -13.80
C LEU A 996 -68.30 -11.44 -12.58
N ASN A 997 -67.56 -12.53 -12.72
CA ASN A 997 -66.71 -13.12 -11.68
C ASN A 997 -65.26 -13.10 -12.12
N ALA A 998 -64.35 -13.29 -11.16
CA ALA A 998 -62.96 -13.57 -11.52
C ALA A 998 -62.88 -14.85 -12.36
N ASP A 999 -61.91 -14.87 -13.28
CA ASP A 999 -61.65 -15.90 -14.29
C ASP A 999 -62.66 -15.95 -15.46
N ASP A 1000 -63.70 -15.12 -15.45
CA ASP A 1000 -64.53 -14.92 -16.66
C ASP A 1000 -63.69 -14.24 -17.76
N VAL A 1001 -63.97 -14.55 -19.03
CA VAL A 1001 -63.24 -14.01 -20.18
C VAL A 1001 -64.15 -13.06 -20.95
N LEU A 1002 -63.75 -11.80 -21.04
CA LEU A 1002 -64.41 -10.79 -21.86
C LEU A 1002 -63.91 -10.89 -23.29
N ALA A 1003 -64.83 -11.08 -24.23
CA ALA A 1003 -64.52 -11.17 -25.65
C ALA A 1003 -64.80 -9.83 -26.37
N PHE A 1004 -63.80 -9.34 -27.09
CA PHE A 1004 -63.92 -8.19 -27.98
C PHE A 1004 -63.43 -8.53 -29.38
N GLU A 1005 -64.06 -7.93 -30.39
CA GLU A 1005 -63.61 -8.01 -31.77
C GLU A 1005 -63.60 -6.60 -32.37
N ALA A 1006 -62.41 -6.10 -32.72
CA ALA A 1006 -62.23 -4.86 -33.45
C ALA A 1006 -61.97 -5.19 -34.92
N THR A 1007 -62.68 -4.52 -35.84
CA THR A 1007 -62.50 -4.65 -37.28
C THR A 1007 -62.29 -3.28 -37.90
N ILE A 1008 -61.47 -3.20 -38.95
CA ILE A 1008 -61.21 -1.97 -39.68
C ILE A 1008 -61.56 -2.11 -41.17
N SER A 1009 -61.96 -0.99 -41.77
CA SER A 1009 -62.35 -0.87 -43.18
C SER A 1009 -61.85 0.46 -43.73
N PRO A 1010 -61.58 0.61 -45.04
CA PRO A 1010 -62.03 -0.25 -46.13
C PRO A 1010 -61.10 -1.43 -46.37
N VAL A 1011 -61.68 -2.63 -46.45
CA VAL A 1011 -60.95 -3.89 -46.80
C VAL A 1011 -60.74 -4.03 -48.32
N ILE A 1012 -61.26 -3.09 -49.13
CA ILE A 1012 -61.23 -3.22 -50.60
C ILE A 1012 -59.81 -2.96 -51.10
N ALA A 1013 -59.22 -4.00 -51.71
CA ALA A 1013 -57.83 -4.01 -52.19
C ALA A 1013 -56.78 -3.90 -51.08
N ASP A 1014 -57.17 -4.15 -49.83
CA ASP A 1014 -56.23 -4.40 -48.75
C ASP A 1014 -55.48 -5.72 -49.03
N GLU A 1015 -54.16 -5.68 -48.92
CA GLU A 1015 -53.28 -6.80 -49.26
C GLU A 1015 -53.02 -7.77 -48.10
N THR A 1016 -53.27 -7.37 -46.84
CA THR A 1016 -53.11 -8.19 -45.63
C THR A 1016 -54.45 -8.30 -44.90
N MET A 1017 -55.34 -9.17 -45.37
CA MET A 1017 -56.69 -9.24 -44.77
C MET A 1017 -56.70 -9.74 -43.31
N GLU A 1018 -55.65 -10.42 -42.85
CA GLU A 1018 -55.61 -11.02 -41.51
C GLU A 1018 -55.43 -10.02 -40.37
N ASP A 1019 -54.83 -8.84 -40.59
CA ASP A 1019 -54.61 -7.81 -39.55
C ASP A 1019 -55.69 -6.71 -39.53
N ASN A 1020 -56.70 -6.87 -40.38
CA ASN A 1020 -57.90 -6.04 -40.41
C ASN A 1020 -58.88 -6.35 -39.26
N THR A 1021 -58.65 -7.45 -38.53
CA THR A 1021 -59.47 -7.88 -37.41
C THR A 1021 -58.59 -8.24 -36.22
N PHE A 1022 -58.92 -7.72 -35.04
CA PHE A 1022 -58.26 -8.07 -33.79
C PHE A 1022 -59.26 -8.61 -32.78
N VAL A 1023 -58.95 -9.77 -32.21
CA VAL A 1023 -59.74 -10.39 -31.15
C VAL A 1023 -58.98 -10.31 -29.84
N LEU A 1024 -59.55 -9.61 -28.85
CA LEU A 1024 -59.02 -9.54 -27.49
C LEU A 1024 -59.81 -10.49 -26.59
N SER A 1025 -59.10 -11.36 -25.87
CA SER A 1025 -59.66 -12.21 -24.83
C SER A 1025 -59.11 -11.79 -23.46
N GLN A 1026 -59.84 -10.94 -22.74
CA GLN A 1026 -59.37 -10.40 -21.46
C GLN A 1026 -59.95 -11.18 -20.28
N ILE A 1027 -59.09 -11.68 -19.40
CA ILE A 1027 -59.51 -12.33 -18.15
C ILE A 1027 -59.92 -11.26 -17.13
N VAL A 1028 -61.05 -11.49 -16.47
CA VAL A 1028 -61.52 -10.69 -15.34
C VAL A 1028 -60.80 -11.14 -14.08
N VAL A 1029 -60.24 -10.19 -13.33
CA VAL A 1029 -59.39 -10.49 -12.17
C VAL A 1029 -59.88 -9.77 -10.91
N ASN A 1030 -59.51 -10.32 -9.75
CA ASN A 1030 -59.57 -9.61 -8.46
C ASN A 1030 -58.23 -8.88 -8.21
N SER A 1031 -58.00 -8.31 -7.02
CA SER A 1031 -56.75 -7.59 -6.67
C SER A 1031 -55.50 -8.28 -7.22
N PHE A 1032 -54.91 -7.71 -8.27
CA PHE A 1032 -53.78 -8.26 -9.04
C PHE A 1032 -52.60 -7.28 -8.96
N ASP A 1033 -51.39 -7.77 -9.24
CA ASP A 1033 -50.20 -6.94 -9.32
C ASP A 1033 -50.30 -6.01 -10.56
N PRO A 1034 -50.23 -4.69 -10.42
CA PRO A 1034 -50.29 -3.77 -11.55
C PRO A 1034 -49.08 -3.86 -12.50
N ASN A 1035 -48.00 -4.53 -12.08
CA ASN A 1035 -46.85 -4.85 -12.92
C ASN A 1035 -47.02 -6.25 -13.54
N ASP A 1036 -47.54 -6.32 -14.77
CA ASP A 1036 -47.91 -7.60 -15.38
C ASP A 1036 -47.53 -7.70 -16.86
N LYS A 1037 -47.49 -8.94 -17.33
CA LYS A 1037 -47.29 -9.32 -18.72
C LYS A 1037 -48.43 -10.22 -19.18
N THR A 1038 -48.99 -9.90 -20.33
CA THR A 1038 -50.16 -10.61 -20.86
C THR A 1038 -50.05 -10.84 -22.37
N CYS A 1039 -50.31 -12.07 -22.80
CA CYS A 1039 -50.57 -12.42 -24.20
C CYS A 1039 -52.00 -12.01 -24.58
N LEU A 1040 -52.16 -11.12 -25.57
CA LEU A 1040 -53.46 -10.53 -25.91
C LEU A 1040 -54.42 -11.51 -26.61
N GLN A 1041 -53.89 -12.56 -27.24
CA GLN A 1041 -54.70 -13.64 -27.79
C GLN A 1041 -55.29 -14.58 -26.72
N GLY A 1042 -54.92 -14.39 -25.44
CA GLY A 1042 -55.42 -15.16 -24.31
C GLY A 1042 -54.60 -16.40 -23.98
N ILE A 1043 -55.07 -17.19 -22.99
CA ILE A 1043 -54.36 -18.37 -22.45
C ILE A 1043 -54.36 -19.59 -23.39
N GLN A 1044 -55.08 -19.53 -24.51
CA GLN A 1044 -55.15 -20.59 -25.51
C GLN A 1044 -55.27 -19.99 -26.91
N VAL A 1045 -54.42 -20.44 -27.83
CA VAL A 1045 -54.45 -20.08 -29.26
C VAL A 1045 -54.64 -21.32 -30.14
N THR A 1046 -55.20 -21.15 -31.34
CA THR A 1046 -55.35 -22.25 -32.31
C THR A 1046 -54.03 -22.57 -33.00
N THR A 1047 -53.96 -23.70 -33.71
CA THR A 1047 -52.77 -24.06 -34.51
C THR A 1047 -52.47 -23.08 -35.66
N ASP A 1048 -53.40 -22.18 -35.99
CA ASP A 1048 -53.20 -21.16 -37.02
C ASP A 1048 -52.18 -20.10 -36.60
N PHE A 1049 -51.89 -19.98 -35.30
CA PHE A 1049 -50.88 -19.06 -34.76
C PHE A 1049 -49.44 -19.60 -34.83
N ILE A 1050 -49.21 -20.83 -35.33
CA ILE A 1050 -47.86 -21.39 -35.52
C ILE A 1050 -47.16 -20.68 -36.69
N GLY A 1051 -45.99 -20.09 -36.44
CA GLY A 1051 -45.27 -19.29 -37.43
C GLY A 1051 -45.85 -17.89 -37.64
N LYS A 1052 -46.82 -17.47 -36.82
CA LYS A 1052 -47.52 -16.19 -36.90
C LYS A 1052 -47.21 -15.31 -35.69
N TYR A 1053 -47.56 -14.03 -35.81
CA TYR A 1053 -47.42 -13.07 -34.73
C TYR A 1053 -48.39 -13.38 -33.59
N VAL A 1054 -47.89 -13.23 -32.37
CA VAL A 1054 -48.68 -13.08 -31.15
C VAL A 1054 -48.28 -11.76 -30.49
N ASP A 1055 -49.23 -11.14 -29.80
CA ASP A 1055 -49.11 -9.80 -29.25
C ASP A 1055 -49.04 -9.85 -27.73
N TYR A 1056 -48.11 -9.07 -27.17
CA TYR A 1056 -47.90 -8.93 -25.76
C TYR A 1056 -48.06 -7.49 -25.32
N ILE A 1057 -48.60 -7.32 -24.11
CA ILE A 1057 -48.53 -6.08 -23.34
C ILE A 1057 -47.77 -6.34 -22.05
N ILE A 1058 -46.85 -5.43 -21.72
CA ILE A 1058 -46.24 -5.35 -20.40
C ILE A 1058 -46.67 -4.01 -19.80
N ARG A 1059 -47.27 -4.06 -18.62
CA ARG A 1059 -47.68 -2.88 -17.84
C ARG A 1059 -46.78 -2.74 -16.62
N PHE A 1060 -46.51 -1.50 -16.23
CA PHE A 1060 -45.72 -1.16 -15.07
C PHE A 1060 -46.31 0.04 -14.34
N GLU A 1061 -46.23 0.03 -13.02
CA GLU A 1061 -46.74 1.08 -12.16
C GLU A 1061 -45.69 1.44 -11.09
N ASN A 1062 -45.36 2.73 -10.99
CA ASN A 1062 -44.49 3.22 -9.93
C ASN A 1062 -45.27 3.32 -8.60
N THR A 1063 -45.07 2.31 -7.74
CA THR A 1063 -45.63 2.26 -6.37
C THR A 1063 -44.65 2.78 -5.30
N GLY A 1064 -43.53 3.38 -5.73
CA GLY A 1064 -42.50 3.94 -4.87
C GLY A 1064 -42.92 5.24 -4.16
N THR A 1065 -41.96 5.91 -3.52
CA THR A 1065 -42.19 7.18 -2.80
C THR A 1065 -41.64 8.42 -3.53
N ALA A 1066 -41.10 8.23 -4.74
CA ALA A 1066 -40.51 9.26 -5.57
C ALA A 1066 -40.75 8.94 -7.06
N ASN A 1067 -40.65 9.94 -7.92
CA ASN A 1067 -40.78 9.72 -9.37
C ASN A 1067 -39.63 8.86 -9.89
N ALA A 1068 -39.92 7.90 -10.77
CA ALA A 1068 -38.91 7.10 -11.43
C ALA A 1068 -38.37 7.86 -12.64
N ILE A 1069 -37.06 8.15 -12.67
CA ILE A 1069 -36.45 8.91 -13.77
C ILE A 1069 -36.37 8.04 -15.02
N ASN A 1070 -35.88 6.81 -14.85
CA ASN A 1070 -35.74 5.82 -15.91
C ASN A 1070 -36.49 4.53 -15.55
N VAL A 1071 -37.12 3.91 -16.56
CA VAL A 1071 -37.70 2.58 -16.45
C VAL A 1071 -37.11 1.67 -17.53
N VAL A 1072 -36.65 0.49 -17.15
CA VAL A 1072 -36.19 -0.52 -18.11
C VAL A 1072 -37.03 -1.78 -17.94
N VAL A 1073 -37.69 -2.21 -19.00
CA VAL A 1073 -38.38 -3.49 -19.06
C VAL A 1073 -37.50 -4.47 -19.82
N LYS A 1074 -36.91 -5.42 -19.09
CA LYS A 1074 -36.04 -6.46 -19.64
C LYS A 1074 -36.83 -7.75 -19.80
N ASP A 1075 -36.78 -8.31 -21.00
CA ASP A 1075 -37.52 -9.50 -21.41
C ASP A 1075 -36.56 -10.51 -22.07
N VAL A 1076 -36.41 -11.69 -21.48
CA VAL A 1076 -35.55 -12.76 -22.03
C VAL A 1076 -36.43 -13.74 -22.79
N ILE A 1077 -36.38 -13.64 -24.12
CA ILE A 1077 -37.24 -14.41 -25.02
C ILE A 1077 -36.73 -15.85 -25.17
N ASP A 1078 -37.63 -16.82 -25.05
CA ASP A 1078 -37.34 -18.22 -25.33
C ASP A 1078 -37.23 -18.46 -26.86
N ILE A 1079 -35.99 -18.52 -27.33
CA ILE A 1079 -35.65 -18.79 -28.74
C ILE A 1079 -36.04 -20.18 -29.24
N SER A 1080 -36.48 -21.09 -28.36
CA SER A 1080 -37.05 -22.37 -28.76
C SER A 1080 -38.54 -22.27 -29.12
N MET A 1081 -39.18 -21.16 -28.77
CA MET A 1081 -40.60 -20.91 -29.00
C MET A 1081 -40.85 -19.73 -29.95
N PHE A 1082 -39.98 -18.72 -29.93
CA PHE A 1082 -40.12 -17.48 -30.69
C PHE A 1082 -38.92 -17.17 -31.56
N ASP A 1083 -39.12 -16.31 -32.55
CA ASP A 1083 -38.05 -15.65 -33.30
C ASP A 1083 -37.91 -14.18 -32.86
N PRO A 1084 -36.95 -13.83 -31.98
CA PRO A 1084 -36.79 -12.48 -31.45
C PRO A 1084 -36.43 -11.44 -32.52
N THR A 1085 -35.87 -11.86 -33.67
CA THR A 1085 -35.55 -10.93 -34.77
C THR A 1085 -36.80 -10.33 -35.41
N THR A 1086 -37.93 -11.01 -35.25
CA THR A 1086 -39.24 -10.54 -35.73
C THR A 1086 -39.96 -9.63 -34.76
N LEU A 1087 -39.35 -9.29 -33.61
CA LEU A 1087 -39.98 -8.46 -32.61
C LEU A 1087 -40.19 -7.03 -33.14
N ILE A 1088 -41.43 -6.56 -33.05
CA ILE A 1088 -41.83 -5.21 -33.45
C ILE A 1088 -42.60 -4.58 -32.30
N VAL A 1089 -42.14 -3.41 -31.83
CA VAL A 1089 -42.93 -2.58 -30.91
C VAL A 1089 -44.12 -2.01 -31.67
N THR A 1090 -45.30 -2.22 -31.12
CA THR A 1090 -46.55 -1.76 -31.73
C THR A 1090 -47.00 -0.42 -31.15
N GLU A 1091 -46.86 -0.23 -29.84
CA GLU A 1091 -47.22 1.01 -29.13
C GLU A 1091 -46.51 1.09 -27.78
N ALA A 1092 -46.34 2.29 -27.23
CA ALA A 1092 -45.84 2.50 -25.88
C ALA A 1092 -46.47 3.73 -25.22
N SER A 1093 -46.62 3.69 -23.90
CA SER A 1093 -47.14 4.82 -23.11
C SER A 1093 -46.26 6.08 -23.18
N HIS A 1094 -44.95 5.90 -23.37
CA HIS A 1094 -43.93 6.93 -23.38
C HIS A 1094 -42.93 6.65 -24.50
N ALA A 1095 -42.08 7.62 -24.83
CA ALA A 1095 -40.99 7.40 -25.78
C ALA A 1095 -40.10 6.25 -25.29
N VAL A 1096 -39.94 5.24 -26.15
CA VAL A 1096 -39.22 4.01 -25.83
C VAL A 1096 -38.09 3.80 -26.83
N ALA A 1097 -36.91 3.45 -26.33
CA ALA A 1097 -35.83 2.87 -27.13
C ALA A 1097 -35.85 1.36 -26.92
N THR A 1098 -35.80 0.59 -28.01
CA THR A 1098 -35.75 -0.88 -27.92
C THR A 1098 -34.37 -1.34 -28.31
N LYS A 1099 -33.77 -2.19 -27.48
CA LYS A 1099 -32.46 -2.80 -27.74
C LYS A 1099 -32.60 -4.31 -27.66
N ILE A 1100 -32.09 -5.03 -28.66
CA ILE A 1100 -32.01 -6.49 -28.64
C ILE A 1100 -30.55 -6.90 -28.62
N THR A 1101 -30.15 -7.60 -27.56
CA THR A 1101 -28.77 -8.08 -27.31
C THR A 1101 -28.74 -9.60 -27.16
N ASN A 1102 -27.57 -10.20 -27.40
CA ASN A 1102 -27.30 -11.64 -27.19
C ASN A 1102 -28.29 -12.60 -27.91
N THR A 1103 -28.92 -12.12 -29.00
CA THR A 1103 -29.94 -12.81 -29.81
C THR A 1103 -31.29 -13.12 -29.13
N ASN A 1104 -31.43 -12.92 -27.81
CA ASN A 1104 -32.67 -13.25 -27.08
C ASN A 1104 -33.07 -12.30 -25.96
N THR A 1105 -32.26 -11.30 -25.60
CA THR A 1105 -32.58 -10.34 -24.54
C THR A 1105 -33.08 -9.05 -25.15
N VAL A 1106 -34.30 -8.66 -24.78
CA VAL A 1106 -34.97 -7.46 -25.28
C VAL A 1106 -35.11 -6.48 -24.12
N GLU A 1107 -34.67 -5.24 -24.34
CA GLU A 1107 -34.74 -4.17 -23.36
C GLU A 1107 -35.56 -3.02 -23.94
N PHE A 1108 -36.69 -2.71 -23.30
CA PHE A 1108 -37.49 -1.51 -23.57
C PHE A 1108 -37.09 -0.44 -22.57
N ILE A 1109 -36.40 0.58 -23.07
CA ILE A 1109 -35.75 1.62 -22.27
C ILE A 1109 -36.57 2.91 -22.37
N PHE A 1110 -37.09 3.33 -21.23
CA PHE A 1110 -37.84 4.56 -21.04
C PHE A 1110 -36.97 5.57 -20.30
N GLU A 1111 -36.22 6.37 -21.08
CA GLU A 1111 -35.29 7.36 -20.53
C GLU A 1111 -35.98 8.66 -20.15
N ASN A 1112 -35.65 9.20 -18.96
CA ASN A 1112 -36.14 10.49 -18.48
C ASN A 1112 -37.67 10.64 -18.51
N ILE A 1113 -38.42 9.55 -18.32
CA ILE A 1113 -39.89 9.60 -18.32
C ILE A 1113 -40.44 10.29 -17.08
N ASN A 1114 -39.67 10.33 -15.99
CA ASN A 1114 -40.05 10.98 -14.74
C ASN A 1114 -41.43 10.50 -14.25
N LEU A 1115 -41.66 9.19 -14.27
CA LEU A 1115 -42.92 8.54 -13.98
C LEU A 1115 -43.35 8.84 -12.53
N PRO A 1116 -44.45 9.57 -12.32
CA PRO A 1116 -44.91 9.96 -11.00
C PRO A 1116 -45.15 8.78 -10.05
N PHE A 1117 -45.12 9.04 -8.74
CA PHE A 1117 -45.54 8.06 -7.71
C PHE A 1117 -47.00 8.25 -7.24
N ASN A 1118 -47.73 9.21 -7.83
CA ASN A 1118 -49.11 9.50 -7.46
C ASN A 1118 -50.11 8.66 -8.28
N ASP A 1119 -51.15 8.19 -7.61
CA ASP A 1119 -52.10 7.14 -8.05
C ASP A 1119 -52.91 7.42 -9.33
N ALA A 1120 -52.75 8.60 -9.96
CA ALA A 1120 -53.54 9.00 -11.13
C ALA A 1120 -52.77 8.97 -12.46
N SER A 1121 -51.43 8.87 -12.42
CA SER A 1121 -50.58 8.94 -13.62
C SER A 1121 -49.23 8.23 -13.43
N ASN A 1122 -49.16 7.25 -12.54
CA ASN A 1122 -47.96 6.48 -12.21
C ASN A 1122 -47.82 5.20 -13.05
N ASP A 1123 -48.67 5.04 -14.06
CA ASP A 1123 -48.78 3.87 -14.92
C ASP A 1123 -48.08 4.06 -16.27
N GLY A 1124 -47.57 2.95 -16.81
CA GLY A 1124 -46.98 2.88 -18.13
C GLY A 1124 -47.13 1.48 -18.72
N TYR A 1125 -46.92 1.39 -20.03
CA TYR A 1125 -46.95 0.13 -20.77
C TYR A 1125 -46.07 0.17 -22.02
N VAL A 1126 -45.71 -1.03 -22.49
CA VAL A 1126 -45.16 -1.30 -23.83
C VAL A 1126 -45.92 -2.47 -24.45
N THR A 1127 -46.26 -2.36 -25.73
CA THR A 1127 -46.84 -3.46 -26.51
C THR A 1127 -45.93 -3.83 -27.66
N PHE A 1128 -45.81 -5.12 -27.91
CA PHE A 1128 -44.99 -5.65 -28.99
C PHE A 1128 -45.56 -6.95 -29.51
N LYS A 1129 -45.18 -7.30 -30.73
CA LYS A 1129 -45.53 -8.57 -31.37
C LYS A 1129 -44.27 -9.30 -31.81
N MET A 1130 -44.31 -10.63 -31.76
CA MET A 1130 -43.23 -11.49 -32.24
C MET A 1130 -43.79 -12.78 -32.81
N LYS A 1131 -43.10 -13.39 -33.79
CA LYS A 1131 -43.54 -14.64 -34.40
C LYS A 1131 -43.21 -15.83 -33.51
N THR A 1132 -44.18 -16.72 -33.36
CA THR A 1132 -43.91 -18.08 -32.88
C THR A 1132 -43.12 -18.85 -33.93
N LEU A 1133 -42.37 -19.87 -33.52
CA LEU A 1133 -41.61 -20.69 -34.46
C LEU A 1133 -42.52 -21.64 -35.25
N PRO A 1134 -42.25 -21.87 -36.56
CA PRO A 1134 -42.94 -22.89 -37.35
C PRO A 1134 -42.76 -24.33 -36.86
N THR A 1135 -41.83 -24.56 -35.92
CA THR A 1135 -41.54 -25.87 -35.32
C THR A 1135 -42.52 -26.27 -34.22
N LEU A 1136 -43.37 -25.35 -33.75
CA LEU A 1136 -44.35 -25.63 -32.71
C LEU A 1136 -45.46 -26.57 -33.21
N VAL A 1137 -46.03 -27.34 -32.29
CA VAL A 1137 -47.11 -28.31 -32.56
C VAL A 1137 -48.26 -28.16 -31.56
N GLU A 1138 -49.38 -28.84 -31.84
CA GLU A 1138 -50.52 -28.88 -30.93
C GLU A 1138 -50.12 -29.47 -29.56
N ASN A 1139 -50.56 -28.80 -28.49
CA ASN A 1139 -50.22 -29.00 -27.08
C ASN A 1139 -48.86 -28.44 -26.62
N ASP A 1140 -48.09 -27.79 -27.49
CA ASP A 1140 -46.97 -26.96 -27.02
C ASP A 1140 -47.50 -25.75 -26.23
N THR A 1141 -46.71 -25.31 -25.27
CA THR A 1141 -47.02 -24.15 -24.43
C THR A 1141 -45.83 -23.21 -24.48
N PHE A 1142 -46.09 -21.94 -24.74
CA PHE A 1142 -45.09 -20.91 -24.61
C PHE A 1142 -45.42 -20.03 -23.41
N GLU A 1143 -44.38 -19.69 -22.66
CA GLU A 1143 -44.47 -18.89 -21.46
C GLU A 1143 -43.46 -17.76 -21.50
N ASN A 1144 -43.83 -16.63 -20.91
CA ASN A 1144 -42.97 -15.46 -20.90
C ASN A 1144 -43.22 -14.57 -19.67
N GLU A 1145 -42.16 -14.03 -19.09
CA GLU A 1145 -42.17 -13.07 -17.97
C GLU A 1145 -41.16 -11.95 -18.24
N ALA A 1146 -41.26 -10.82 -17.56
CA ALA A 1146 -40.33 -9.70 -17.73
C ALA A 1146 -39.89 -9.14 -16.37
N GLU A 1147 -38.75 -8.47 -16.37
CA GLU A 1147 -38.21 -7.76 -15.21
C GLU A 1147 -38.32 -6.25 -15.44
N ILE A 1148 -38.93 -5.53 -14.50
CA ILE A 1148 -39.13 -4.08 -14.58
C ILE A 1148 -38.21 -3.41 -13.56
N TYR A 1149 -37.26 -2.63 -14.05
CA TYR A 1149 -36.31 -1.85 -13.25
C TYR A 1149 -36.77 -0.40 -13.17
N PHE A 1150 -36.97 0.11 -11.95
CA PHE A 1150 -37.22 1.52 -11.68
C PHE A 1150 -35.96 2.15 -11.09
N ASP A 1151 -35.29 3.01 -11.87
CA ASP A 1151 -34.00 3.61 -11.52
C ASP A 1151 -32.97 2.56 -11.04
N TYR A 1152 -32.58 2.62 -9.76
CA TYR A 1152 -31.53 1.80 -9.15
C TYR A 1152 -32.10 0.68 -8.25
N ASN A 1153 -33.41 0.44 -8.32
CA ASN A 1153 -34.07 -0.57 -7.49
C ASN A 1153 -33.91 -1.98 -8.07
N PHE A 1154 -34.11 -2.99 -7.22
CA PHE A 1154 -34.27 -4.38 -7.66
C PHE A 1154 -35.44 -4.50 -8.65
N PRO A 1155 -35.33 -5.39 -9.65
CA PRO A 1155 -36.40 -5.57 -10.61
C PRO A 1155 -37.66 -6.13 -9.94
N ILE A 1156 -38.80 -5.65 -10.40
CA ILE A 1156 -40.10 -6.28 -10.15
C ILE A 1156 -40.34 -7.25 -11.31
N THR A 1157 -40.36 -8.55 -11.00
CA THR A 1157 -40.71 -9.58 -12.00
C THR A 1157 -42.22 -9.60 -12.19
N THR A 1158 -42.67 -9.57 -13.44
CA THR A 1158 -44.10 -9.69 -13.78
C THR A 1158 -44.63 -11.09 -13.43
N ASN A 1159 -45.93 -11.29 -13.55
CA ASN A 1159 -46.49 -12.65 -13.65
C ASN A 1159 -45.91 -13.40 -14.87
N ARG A 1160 -45.99 -14.74 -14.80
CA ARG A 1160 -45.68 -15.61 -15.93
C ARG A 1160 -46.90 -15.74 -16.85
N SER A 1161 -46.83 -15.16 -18.04
CA SER A 1161 -47.87 -15.30 -19.07
C SER A 1161 -47.71 -16.64 -19.77
N ILE A 1162 -48.73 -17.51 -19.74
CA ILE A 1162 -48.68 -18.87 -20.31
C ILE A 1162 -49.78 -19.00 -21.35
N THR A 1163 -49.43 -19.46 -22.55
CA THR A 1163 -50.39 -19.69 -23.64
C THR A 1163 -50.23 -21.10 -24.23
N LEU A 1164 -51.33 -21.84 -24.31
CA LEU A 1164 -51.39 -23.20 -24.86
C LEU A 1164 -51.81 -23.18 -26.33
N ILE A 1165 -51.07 -23.87 -27.21
CA ILE A 1165 -51.50 -24.11 -28.59
C ILE A 1165 -52.45 -25.30 -28.60
N LYS A 1166 -53.74 -25.05 -28.86
CA LYS A 1166 -54.75 -26.12 -28.88
C LYS A 1166 -55.97 -25.74 -29.70
N ASN A 1167 -56.40 -26.64 -30.57
CA ASN A 1167 -57.68 -26.49 -31.25
C ASN A 1167 -58.82 -26.90 -30.31
N THR A 1168 -59.77 -25.99 -30.08
CA THR A 1168 -61.03 -26.34 -29.41
C THR A 1168 -61.89 -27.20 -30.34
N LEU A 1169 -62.52 -28.26 -29.80
CA LEU A 1169 -63.64 -28.95 -30.45
C LEU A 1169 -64.85 -28.01 -30.48
N SER A 1170 -64.80 -27.00 -31.35
CA SER A 1170 -65.94 -26.18 -31.69
C SER A 1170 -66.71 -26.84 -32.82
N THR A 1171 -68.04 -26.89 -32.73
CA THR A 1171 -68.87 -27.15 -33.90
C THR A 1171 -68.72 -25.95 -34.83
N THR A 1172 -67.94 -26.10 -35.90
CA THR A 1172 -67.77 -25.11 -36.96
C THR A 1172 -69.14 -24.68 -37.47
N ASN A 1173 -69.61 -23.52 -37.00
CA ASN A 1173 -70.73 -22.84 -37.59
C ASN A 1173 -70.16 -22.13 -38.84
N PHE A 1174 -70.17 -22.82 -39.98
CA PHE A 1174 -69.81 -22.19 -41.24
C PHE A 1174 -70.84 -21.10 -41.53
N GLU A 1175 -70.43 -19.83 -41.49
CA GLU A 1175 -71.15 -18.79 -42.22
C GLU A 1175 -71.03 -19.09 -43.73
N LEU A 1176 -72.10 -19.67 -44.27
CA LEU A 1176 -72.21 -20.07 -45.68
C LEU A 1176 -72.68 -18.88 -46.53
N ASP A 1177 -71.83 -17.89 -46.70
CA ASP A 1177 -72.06 -16.80 -47.65
C ASP A 1177 -71.77 -17.26 -49.08
N SER A 1178 -72.80 -17.81 -49.74
CA SER A 1178 -73.10 -17.66 -51.20
C SER A 1178 -73.96 -18.77 -51.84
N PHE A 1179 -74.81 -19.51 -51.11
CA PHE A 1179 -75.72 -20.49 -51.74
C PHE A 1179 -77.06 -19.88 -52.15
N GLU A 1180 -77.30 -19.73 -53.46
CA GLU A 1180 -78.61 -19.35 -54.00
C GLU A 1180 -79.39 -20.59 -54.44
N ILE A 1181 -80.61 -20.77 -53.93
CA ILE A 1181 -81.51 -21.86 -54.35
C ILE A 1181 -82.86 -21.28 -54.73
N TYR A 1182 -83.23 -21.38 -56.01
CA TYR A 1182 -84.48 -20.81 -56.53
C TYR A 1182 -85.01 -21.55 -57.77
N PRO A 1183 -86.32 -21.43 -58.10
CA PRO A 1183 -87.37 -20.87 -57.26
C PRO A 1183 -87.77 -21.82 -56.11
N ASN A 1184 -88.22 -21.26 -54.99
CA ASN A 1184 -88.81 -21.99 -53.87
C ASN A 1184 -90.06 -21.25 -53.38
N PRO A 1185 -91.29 -21.70 -53.67
CA PRO A 1185 -91.65 -23.03 -54.18
C PRO A 1185 -91.17 -23.33 -55.61
N VAL A 1186 -90.79 -24.59 -55.87
CA VAL A 1186 -90.31 -25.08 -57.16
C VAL A 1186 -91.43 -25.79 -57.93
N GLU A 1187 -91.57 -25.49 -59.23
CA GLU A 1187 -92.46 -26.23 -60.13
C GLU A 1187 -91.71 -27.39 -60.81
N ASP A 1188 -90.90 -27.11 -61.82
CA ASP A 1188 -90.29 -28.16 -62.67
C ASP A 1188 -88.78 -28.33 -62.50
N VAL A 1189 -88.07 -27.25 -62.17
CA VAL A 1189 -86.60 -27.19 -62.12
C VAL A 1189 -86.16 -26.32 -60.95
N LEU A 1190 -85.27 -26.86 -60.12
CA LEU A 1190 -84.60 -26.16 -59.02
C LEU A 1190 -83.18 -25.78 -59.44
N VAL A 1191 -82.81 -24.52 -59.31
CA VAL A 1191 -81.46 -24.02 -59.58
C VAL A 1191 -80.72 -23.84 -58.26
N ILE A 1192 -79.46 -24.28 -58.22
CA ILE A 1192 -78.55 -24.15 -57.08
C ILE A 1192 -77.26 -23.50 -57.57
N LYS A 1193 -76.88 -22.34 -57.02
CA LYS A 1193 -75.61 -21.66 -57.29
C LYS A 1193 -74.78 -21.49 -56.03
N THR A 1194 -73.46 -21.57 -56.17
CA THR A 1194 -72.47 -21.35 -55.10
C THR A 1194 -71.13 -20.91 -55.68
N LYS A 1195 -70.29 -20.23 -54.88
CA LYS A 1195 -68.91 -19.91 -55.26
C LYS A 1195 -68.00 -21.16 -55.26
N GLU A 1196 -68.41 -22.23 -54.56
CA GLU A 1196 -67.63 -23.46 -54.43
C GLU A 1196 -68.05 -24.55 -55.43
N THR A 1197 -67.14 -25.48 -55.71
CA THR A 1197 -67.44 -26.64 -56.56
C THR A 1197 -68.32 -27.65 -55.83
N ILE A 1198 -69.47 -27.97 -56.41
CA ILE A 1198 -70.41 -28.95 -55.84
C ILE A 1198 -69.91 -30.37 -56.10
N GLU A 1199 -69.81 -31.19 -55.04
CA GLU A 1199 -69.44 -32.61 -55.12
C GLU A 1199 -70.69 -33.49 -55.22
N THR A 1200 -71.68 -33.26 -54.34
CA THR A 1200 -72.94 -34.03 -54.34
C THR A 1200 -74.14 -33.18 -53.96
N ILE A 1201 -75.31 -33.52 -54.52
CA ILE A 1201 -76.61 -32.99 -54.11
C ILE A 1201 -77.55 -34.16 -53.84
N SER A 1202 -78.14 -34.18 -52.64
CA SER A 1202 -79.07 -35.21 -52.18
C SER A 1202 -80.38 -34.57 -51.74
N ILE A 1203 -81.51 -35.06 -52.24
CA ILE A 1203 -82.85 -34.56 -51.93
C ILE A 1203 -83.60 -35.60 -51.12
N TYR A 1204 -84.15 -35.20 -49.98
CA TYR A 1204 -84.90 -36.04 -49.05
C TYR A 1204 -86.35 -35.57 -48.91
N ASP A 1205 -87.29 -36.48 -48.68
CA ASP A 1205 -88.63 -36.11 -48.24
C ASP A 1205 -88.69 -35.76 -46.74
N ILE A 1206 -89.84 -35.32 -46.25
CA ILE A 1206 -90.04 -34.98 -44.82
C ILE A 1206 -89.82 -36.16 -43.85
N ALA A 1207 -89.86 -37.40 -44.35
CA ALA A 1207 -89.61 -38.60 -43.55
C ALA A 1207 -88.12 -39.00 -43.57
N GLY A 1208 -87.25 -38.20 -44.21
CA GLY A 1208 -85.82 -38.45 -44.33
C GLY A 1208 -85.44 -39.50 -45.38
N ARG A 1209 -86.39 -39.93 -46.24
CA ARG A 1209 -86.10 -40.89 -47.32
C ARG A 1209 -85.42 -40.16 -48.48
N LEU A 1210 -84.30 -40.71 -48.97
CA LEU A 1210 -83.58 -40.17 -50.12
C LEU A 1210 -84.40 -40.36 -51.40
N ILE A 1211 -84.75 -39.25 -52.05
CA ILE A 1211 -85.56 -39.19 -53.27
C ILE A 1211 -84.68 -39.15 -54.52
N GLN A 1212 -83.59 -38.39 -54.46
CA GLN A 1212 -82.66 -38.25 -55.56
C GLN A 1212 -81.27 -37.88 -55.02
N GLN A 1213 -80.21 -38.44 -55.63
CA GLN A 1213 -78.84 -38.06 -55.36
C GLN A 1213 -78.06 -37.96 -56.66
N ASN A 1214 -77.31 -36.87 -56.80
CA ASN A 1214 -76.44 -36.61 -57.93
C ASN A 1214 -75.03 -36.31 -57.42
N SER A 1215 -74.03 -36.89 -58.07
CA SER A 1215 -72.61 -36.63 -57.81
C SER A 1215 -71.97 -36.00 -59.05
N TYR A 1216 -71.06 -35.06 -58.84
CA TYR A 1216 -70.47 -34.24 -59.89
C TYR A 1216 -68.94 -34.31 -59.80
N SER A 1217 -68.27 -34.27 -60.95
CA SER A 1217 -66.81 -34.22 -61.05
C SER A 1217 -66.37 -33.03 -61.91
N GLY A 1218 -65.43 -32.22 -61.39
CA GLY A 1218 -64.98 -30.96 -62.01
C GLY A 1218 -65.70 -29.71 -61.46
N THR A 1219 -65.26 -28.52 -61.85
CA THR A 1219 -65.73 -27.22 -61.35
C THR A 1219 -67.17 -26.93 -61.80
N GLN A 1220 -68.16 -27.27 -60.98
CA GLN A 1220 -69.58 -26.95 -61.22
C GLN A 1220 -70.14 -26.12 -60.06
N ASN A 1221 -70.35 -24.83 -60.35
CA ASN A 1221 -70.75 -23.81 -59.38
C ASN A 1221 -72.23 -23.38 -59.56
N SER A 1222 -72.92 -23.95 -60.56
CA SER A 1222 -74.35 -23.74 -60.84
C SER A 1222 -74.96 -25.02 -61.41
N ILE A 1223 -76.01 -25.56 -60.77
CA ILE A 1223 -76.63 -26.84 -61.12
C ILE A 1223 -78.15 -26.69 -61.18
N GLU A 1224 -78.76 -27.28 -62.22
CA GLU A 1224 -80.21 -27.39 -62.37
C GLU A 1224 -80.66 -28.83 -62.08
N ILE A 1225 -81.67 -28.99 -61.23
CA ILE A 1225 -82.27 -30.28 -60.88
C ILE A 1225 -83.73 -30.30 -61.31
N SER A 1226 -84.12 -31.28 -62.13
CA SER A 1226 -85.52 -31.47 -62.48
C SER A 1226 -86.31 -32.09 -61.31
N THR A 1227 -87.35 -31.40 -60.87
CA THR A 1227 -88.27 -31.82 -59.81
C THR A 1227 -89.60 -32.36 -60.35
N ARG A 1228 -89.72 -32.55 -61.66
CA ARG A 1228 -90.97 -33.01 -62.34
C ARG A 1228 -91.54 -34.33 -61.81
N LYS A 1229 -90.67 -35.21 -61.30
CA LYS A 1229 -91.05 -36.52 -60.77
C LYS A 1229 -91.40 -36.48 -59.28
N PHE A 1230 -91.24 -35.33 -58.62
CA PHE A 1230 -91.52 -35.18 -57.20
C PHE A 1230 -93.01 -34.87 -57.00
N THR A 1231 -93.64 -35.53 -56.04
CA THR A 1231 -95.00 -35.23 -55.61
C THR A 1231 -95.06 -33.87 -54.92
N GLN A 1232 -96.21 -33.19 -54.94
CA GLN A 1232 -96.41 -31.94 -54.20
C GLN A 1232 -96.10 -32.14 -52.71
N GLY A 1233 -95.28 -31.27 -52.12
CA GLY A 1233 -94.82 -31.46 -50.73
C GLY A 1233 -93.53 -30.72 -50.38
N THR A 1234 -93.08 -30.90 -49.13
CA THR A 1234 -91.81 -30.33 -48.65
C THR A 1234 -90.66 -31.34 -48.82
N TYR A 1235 -89.51 -30.85 -49.28
CA TYR A 1235 -88.29 -31.64 -49.42
C TYR A 1235 -87.09 -30.90 -48.79
N PHE A 1236 -86.06 -31.64 -48.43
CA PHE A 1236 -84.79 -31.11 -47.95
C PHE A 1236 -83.69 -31.41 -48.97
N VAL A 1237 -83.00 -30.38 -49.45
CA VAL A 1237 -81.85 -30.49 -50.34
C VAL A 1237 -80.59 -30.35 -49.50
N LYS A 1238 -79.78 -31.40 -49.49
CA LYS A 1238 -78.44 -31.45 -48.89
C LYS A 1238 -77.40 -31.33 -49.99
N ILE A 1239 -76.53 -30.33 -49.91
CA ILE A 1239 -75.45 -30.06 -50.87
C ILE A 1239 -74.14 -30.27 -50.16
N LYS A 1240 -73.21 -31.02 -50.77
CA LYS A 1240 -71.83 -31.19 -50.29
C LYS A 1240 -70.88 -30.63 -51.35
N THR A 1241 -69.95 -29.78 -50.94
CA THR A 1241 -68.93 -29.20 -51.83
C THR A 1241 -67.61 -29.96 -51.74
N ALA A 1242 -66.73 -29.73 -52.71
CA ALA A 1242 -65.41 -30.35 -52.75
C ALA A 1242 -64.49 -29.94 -51.58
N SER A 1243 -64.74 -28.79 -50.94
CA SER A 1243 -64.06 -28.34 -49.71
C SER A 1243 -64.53 -29.11 -48.46
N GLY A 1244 -65.57 -29.94 -48.58
CA GLY A 1244 -66.16 -30.70 -47.47
C GLY A 1244 -67.34 -30.00 -46.79
N ALA A 1245 -67.66 -28.74 -47.15
CA ALA A 1245 -68.79 -28.02 -46.59
C ALA A 1245 -70.12 -28.70 -46.97
N THR A 1246 -71.07 -28.73 -46.03
CA THR A 1246 -72.38 -29.37 -46.21
C THR A 1246 -73.52 -28.42 -45.83
N LEU A 1247 -74.40 -28.10 -46.78
CA LEU A 1247 -75.58 -27.25 -46.57
C LEU A 1247 -76.87 -28.06 -46.67
N VAL A 1248 -77.86 -27.79 -45.81
CA VAL A 1248 -79.23 -28.33 -45.94
C VAL A 1248 -80.24 -27.18 -46.07
N LYS A 1249 -81.05 -27.18 -47.13
CA LYS A 1249 -82.12 -26.18 -47.34
C LYS A 1249 -83.47 -26.87 -47.60
N LYS A 1250 -84.53 -26.29 -47.04
CA LYS A 1250 -85.91 -26.70 -47.28
C LYS A 1250 -86.40 -26.13 -48.61
N ILE A 1251 -86.98 -26.98 -49.47
CA ILE A 1251 -87.70 -26.58 -50.67
C ILE A 1251 -89.15 -27.08 -50.61
N VAL A 1252 -90.06 -26.36 -51.26
CA VAL A 1252 -91.47 -26.73 -51.40
C VAL A 1252 -91.75 -27.01 -52.87
N LYS A 1253 -92.15 -28.23 -53.22
CA LYS A 1253 -92.69 -28.56 -54.54
C LYS A 1253 -94.15 -28.11 -54.59
N ALA A 1254 -94.43 -27.08 -55.39
CA ALA A 1254 -95.79 -26.59 -55.64
C ALA A 1254 -96.59 -27.56 -56.51
#